data_AF-A0A4P5URB0-F1
#
_entry.id   AF-A0A4P5URB0-F1
#
_cell.length_a   1.000
_cell.length_b   1.000
_cell.length_c   1.000
_cell.angle_alpha   90.00
_cell.angle_beta   90.00
_cell.angle_gamma   90.00
#
_symmetry.space_group_name_H-M   'P 1'
#
loop_
_entity.id
_entity.type
_entity.pdbx_description
1 polymer ?
#
loop_
_entity_poly.entity_id
_entity_poly.type
_entity_poly.pdbx_seq_one_letter_code
_entity_poly.pdbx_strand_id
1 'polypeptide(L)'
;MSFVFQSCTSFYPKFEGEPKQQQHEVELYEKPYYKKNINTFGWLLNLGISGGAGYAAYQYAPTTPLMNLGTEAGVSLSDKDARLIQGIGAGLIMGLVNYAIMNDRTRKELISTQDAQTWIRDYDNRRKVVEFSIGRHITSIPKDGDARFVMKNINDARFFAEQFPKSIHADNVITRSLSDIPTAQYPELVTIFPDLDVSAKIKMQLIMNSSTLAEWLRNTSEYPDIMLKADSLEVQKKIRQLCPNLNVLSQLVKTKPAYVSIRKLELIGLEYVRTHQDIATYRTIFPSSSQEQALEEIAIRLITNFESCLKVKQMFSISSKHPVLDSIAYSLIRSMNDVAMFKREFHYSSFLQSLPTLALNYVIVIADIGEYAAIFPNELLIDQIIQQREAALSRTDIIFILEKVTFSKRISVLKRRLVDISSSFDECIEASEYAKEFNEELANKCLRFLSTSSDYRRFLKYFKQTEIGRDQQFKYYELISKEAENLGDQINSEYGDYAPKISPDGETLYFIRMDHPDGYGGEDIFVSYLKEDDEWSEAVNISTPLNNNGHNGVYSVSQDGQELFLHNQYQDRGNNPSITRIEDQVWTEPETQYIPELNSNGNYHNGSLSVDGKYLLMSVNRYDSFGGNDIYAILKDEFGNWQEPINLGETINTYAEEGSVFIAADGQTIYFSSAGHPGFGDQDMFMSRRLDNSWTNWSTPVNLGERINSPEKDNFYVIPAKGDFIYFSSTRDGYGKEDIYRIGLPMDMRPKPVTLVKGRVFNRKDNQSIPATVYYEDLETGEVLGSVRTNSKTGEYQIILVVGRKYGYYAVADKYLSQSENMDLVHLPEYRKENQNLTLVPIETGQSITMNNLFFDTKQWTLKPESYLELNRIVKFLEQNPQVKIEIGGHTDDVGSDENNQILSAKRAYEVYQYFVSKSVTVERLLYIGYGETKPKVPNTSDYNRALNRRVELMIR
;
A
#
# COMPACT_ATOMS: atom_id res chain seq x y z
N MET A 1 -8.58 -55.83 1.30
CA MET A 1 -8.60 -56.83 0.21
C MET A 1 -8.52 -56.03 -1.08
N SER A 2 -7.32 -55.86 -1.64
CA SER A 2 -6.77 -56.63 -2.79
C SER A 2 -7.15 -55.95 -4.12
N PHE A 3 -6.35 -55.75 -5.16
CA PHE A 3 -4.94 -56.04 -5.50
C PHE A 3 -4.69 -55.27 -6.84
N VAL A 4 -3.67 -54.41 -6.93
CA VAL A 4 -2.47 -54.46 -7.82
C VAL A 4 -2.66 -54.68 -9.35
N PHE A 5 -2.23 -53.71 -10.17
CA PHE A 5 -1.19 -53.74 -11.26
C PHE A 5 -1.47 -52.57 -12.25
N GLN A 6 -0.59 -51.56 -12.41
CA GLN A 6 0.57 -51.48 -13.35
C GLN A 6 0.16 -51.75 -14.81
N SER A 7 0.58 -51.04 -15.86
CA SER A 7 1.74 -50.15 -16.10
C SER A 7 1.76 -49.75 -17.60
N CYS A 8 2.52 -48.69 -17.91
CA CYS A 8 3.25 -48.45 -19.18
C CYS A 8 2.45 -48.06 -20.44
N THR A 9 2.46 -46.79 -20.86
CA THR A 9 3.47 -46.06 -21.68
C THR A 9 3.51 -46.40 -23.18
N SER A 10 3.10 -45.42 -23.99
CA SER A 10 3.93 -44.69 -24.98
C SER A 10 3.78 -44.90 -26.51
N PHE A 11 3.93 -43.75 -27.19
CA PHE A 11 4.44 -43.46 -28.56
C PHE A 11 3.54 -43.54 -29.83
N TYR A 12 3.23 -42.35 -30.39
CA TYR A 12 3.38 -41.79 -31.79
C TYR A 12 3.19 -42.71 -33.04
N PRO A 13 2.99 -42.19 -34.29
CA PRO A 13 2.30 -40.99 -34.80
C PRO A 13 1.55 -41.09 -36.17
N LYS A 14 0.86 -39.99 -36.53
CA LYS A 14 0.55 -39.37 -37.86
C LYS A 14 0.52 -40.21 -39.16
N PHE A 15 -0.52 -39.99 -39.98
CA PHE A 15 -0.39 -39.78 -41.44
C PHE A 15 -1.57 -38.95 -42.04
N GLU A 16 -1.25 -38.14 -43.04
CA GLU A 16 -2.10 -37.22 -43.85
C GLU A 16 -2.86 -37.93 -44.99
N GLY A 17 -3.90 -37.27 -45.54
CA GLY A 17 -4.32 -37.48 -46.93
C GLY A 17 -5.79 -37.16 -47.29
N GLU A 18 -6.03 -35.96 -47.84
CA GLU A 18 -7.13 -35.61 -48.76
C GLU A 18 -6.71 -35.89 -50.24
N PRO A 19 -7.46 -35.67 -51.38
CA PRO A 19 -8.64 -34.77 -51.58
C PRO A 19 -9.70 -35.14 -52.72
N LYS A 20 -10.65 -34.20 -52.99
CA LYS A 20 -11.38 -33.84 -54.26
C LYS A 20 -12.57 -34.72 -54.79
N GLN A 21 -13.64 -34.25 -55.46
CA GLN A 21 -14.07 -32.95 -56.06
C GLN A 21 -15.55 -32.98 -56.58
N GLN A 22 -16.16 -31.78 -56.76
CA GLN A 22 -17.08 -31.33 -57.86
C GLN A 22 -18.56 -31.77 -57.90
N GLN A 23 -19.58 -31.00 -58.36
CA GLN A 23 -19.79 -29.58 -58.76
C GLN A 23 -21.28 -29.44 -59.18
N HIS A 24 -21.97 -28.31 -58.95
CA HIS A 24 -22.77 -27.54 -59.95
C HIS A 24 -23.45 -26.30 -59.35
N GLU A 25 -23.36 -25.19 -60.08
CA GLU A 25 -24.01 -23.88 -59.88
C GLU A 25 -25.31 -23.76 -60.70
N VAL A 26 -26.22 -22.83 -60.33
CA VAL A 26 -26.70 -21.69 -61.16
C VAL A 26 -27.73 -20.81 -60.40
N GLU A 27 -27.33 -19.54 -60.23
CA GLU A 27 -27.98 -18.20 -60.23
C GLU A 27 -29.25 -17.78 -59.43
N LEU A 28 -28.99 -16.77 -58.57
CA LEU A 28 -29.65 -15.45 -58.35
C LEU A 28 -31.06 -15.35 -57.72
N TYR A 29 -31.15 -14.78 -56.51
CA TYR A 29 -31.68 -13.42 -56.21
C TYR A 29 -31.62 -13.09 -54.70
N GLU A 30 -31.51 -11.79 -54.39
CA GLU A 30 -31.28 -11.18 -53.07
C GLU A 30 -32.46 -11.30 -52.05
N LYS A 31 -32.11 -11.64 -50.79
CA LYS A 31 -32.50 -11.08 -49.45
C LYS A 31 -33.94 -10.56 -49.17
N PRO A 32 -34.37 -10.44 -47.88
CA PRO A 32 -34.00 -11.19 -46.66
C PRO A 32 -35.15 -11.39 -45.63
N TYR A 33 -34.78 -11.95 -44.47
CA TYR A 33 -35.34 -11.73 -43.11
C TYR A 33 -36.55 -12.55 -42.61
N TYR A 34 -36.25 -13.31 -41.55
CA TYR A 34 -36.93 -13.42 -40.24
C TYR A 34 -38.23 -14.23 -40.03
N LYS A 35 -38.04 -15.20 -39.11
CA LYS A 35 -38.73 -15.39 -37.81
C LYS A 35 -40.06 -16.13 -37.69
N LYS A 36 -40.03 -16.89 -36.59
CA LYS A 36 -41.03 -17.11 -35.53
C LYS A 36 -42.10 -18.17 -35.73
N ASN A 37 -41.88 -19.26 -35.01
CA ASN A 37 -42.53 -19.61 -33.74
C ASN A 37 -44.02 -19.38 -33.47
N ILE A 38 -44.55 -20.44 -32.85
CA ILE A 38 -45.53 -20.53 -31.78
C ILE A 38 -46.98 -20.22 -32.13
N ASN A 39 -47.79 -21.23 -31.80
CA ASN A 39 -49.18 -21.13 -31.40
C ASN A 39 -49.34 -22.13 -30.24
N THR A 40 -50.04 -21.92 -29.12
CA THR A 40 -50.88 -20.85 -28.55
C THR A 40 -51.31 -21.32 -27.14
N PHE A 41 -52.00 -20.44 -26.39
CA PHE A 41 -52.98 -20.63 -25.29
C PHE A 41 -52.46 -20.63 -23.84
N GLY A 42 -53.05 -19.92 -22.86
CA GLY A 42 -54.20 -19.01 -22.83
C GLY A 42 -54.93 -18.99 -21.45
N TRP A 43 -55.65 -17.87 -21.15
CA TRP A 43 -56.80 -17.68 -20.21
C TRP A 43 -56.49 -17.53 -18.69
N LEU A 44 -57.10 -16.68 -17.83
CA LEU A 44 -58.40 -15.97 -17.79
C LEU A 44 -58.50 -14.84 -16.70
N LEU A 45 -59.34 -13.83 -16.99
CA LEU A 45 -60.05 -12.75 -16.23
C LEU A 45 -60.12 -12.69 -14.68
N ASN A 46 -60.16 -11.46 -14.08
CA ASN A 46 -61.40 -10.65 -13.82
C ASN A 46 -61.19 -9.31 -13.03
N LEU A 47 -61.85 -8.23 -13.52
CA LEU A 47 -62.52 -7.05 -12.89
C LEU A 47 -61.84 -6.26 -11.73
N GLY A 48 -61.79 -4.92 -11.65
CA GLY A 48 -62.31 -3.81 -12.46
C GLY A 48 -62.24 -2.44 -11.73
N ILE A 49 -62.26 -1.35 -12.53
CA ILE A 49 -62.85 -0.01 -12.30
C ILE A 49 -62.07 1.14 -11.60
N SER A 50 -61.83 2.20 -12.41
CA SER A 50 -61.79 3.68 -12.16
C SER A 50 -60.64 4.28 -11.33
N GLY A 51 -60.11 5.48 -11.57
CA GLY A 51 -60.41 6.56 -12.52
C GLY A 51 -60.17 7.96 -11.88
N GLY A 52 -59.56 8.90 -12.61
CA GLY A 52 -59.50 10.37 -12.33
C GLY A 52 -58.15 10.85 -11.78
N ALA A 53 -57.32 11.70 -12.40
CA ALA A 53 -57.44 12.97 -13.14
C ALA A 53 -57.35 14.26 -12.28
N GLY A 54 -56.29 15.05 -12.52
CA GLY A 54 -56.29 16.53 -12.53
C GLY A 54 -55.77 17.29 -11.31
N TYR A 55 -54.70 18.10 -11.45
CA TYR A 55 -54.81 19.56 -11.65
C TYR A 55 -53.45 20.27 -11.86
N ALA A 56 -53.50 21.29 -12.71
CA ALA A 56 -52.42 22.15 -13.24
C ALA A 56 -51.99 23.28 -12.27
N ALA A 57 -50.71 23.65 -12.21
CA ALA A 57 -50.03 24.79 -12.87
C ALA A 57 -50.34 26.21 -12.32
N TYR A 58 -49.29 26.98 -12.01
CA TYR A 58 -49.22 28.44 -12.21
C TYR A 58 -47.76 28.92 -12.37
N GLN A 59 -47.47 29.55 -13.50
CA GLN A 59 -46.32 30.43 -13.77
C GLN A 59 -46.70 31.89 -13.47
N TYR A 60 -45.74 32.75 -13.10
CA TYR A 60 -45.30 33.95 -13.86
C TYR A 60 -44.33 34.84 -13.04
N ALA A 61 -43.40 35.46 -13.76
CA ALA A 61 -42.23 36.24 -13.31
C ALA A 61 -42.53 37.76 -13.14
N PRO A 62 -41.58 38.71 -13.36
CA PRO A 62 -40.73 39.41 -12.38
C PRO A 62 -40.97 40.96 -12.32
N THR A 63 -40.30 41.69 -11.41
CA THR A 63 -39.58 43.00 -11.59
C THR A 63 -39.36 43.80 -10.29
N THR A 64 -38.16 44.40 -10.18
CA THR A 64 -37.58 45.37 -9.21
C THR A 64 -38.14 46.82 -9.42
N PRO A 65 -37.85 47.91 -8.62
CA PRO A 65 -36.50 48.41 -8.25
C PRO A 65 -36.29 49.38 -7.00
N LEU A 66 -35.01 49.79 -6.81
CA LEU A 66 -34.40 50.98 -6.09
C LEU A 66 -34.24 50.94 -4.54
N MET A 67 -33.12 51.33 -3.88
CA MET A 67 -32.01 52.28 -4.20
C MET A 67 -30.75 52.10 -3.28
N ASN A 68 -29.54 52.18 -3.87
CA ASN A 68 -28.26 52.88 -3.49
C ASN A 68 -27.58 52.74 -2.10
N LEU A 69 -26.24 52.68 -1.92
CA LEU A 69 -25.06 53.30 -2.59
C LEU A 69 -23.75 52.55 -2.24
N GLY A 70 -22.73 52.58 -3.14
CA GLY A 70 -21.31 52.62 -2.72
C GLY A 70 -20.25 51.78 -3.46
N THR A 71 -19.85 52.22 -4.67
CA THR A 71 -18.47 52.21 -5.28
C THR A 71 -17.67 50.90 -5.41
N GLU A 72 -17.63 50.29 -6.61
CA GLU A 72 -16.58 50.39 -7.68
C GLU A 72 -15.31 49.55 -7.41
N ALA A 73 -15.12 48.35 -8.02
CA ALA A 73 -14.69 48.03 -9.40
C ALA A 73 -13.18 48.31 -9.64
N GLY A 74 -12.35 47.44 -10.24
CA GLY A 74 -12.60 46.30 -11.13
C GLY A 74 -11.35 45.40 -11.28
N VAL A 75 -11.50 44.18 -11.80
CA VAL A 75 -11.30 43.79 -13.24
C VAL A 75 -9.82 43.45 -13.48
N SER A 76 -9.34 42.39 -14.14
CA SER A 76 -9.79 41.16 -14.83
C SER A 76 -8.48 40.36 -15.10
N LEU A 77 -8.48 39.07 -15.41
CA LEU A 77 -8.45 38.54 -16.78
C LEU A 77 -8.28 37.02 -16.76
N SER A 78 -8.93 36.39 -17.74
CA SER A 78 -8.96 34.97 -18.06
C SER A 78 -7.90 34.56 -19.09
N ASP A 79 -7.56 33.28 -19.05
CA ASP A 79 -7.34 32.34 -20.16
C ASP A 79 -6.21 32.53 -21.20
N LYS A 80 -5.30 31.53 -21.16
CA LYS A 80 -4.94 30.55 -22.20
C LYS A 80 -3.48 30.50 -22.67
N ASP A 81 -3.03 29.24 -22.71
CA ASP A 81 -1.92 28.63 -23.44
C ASP A 81 -0.48 28.82 -22.91
N ALA A 82 0.07 27.78 -22.28
CA ALA A 82 1.01 26.85 -22.95
C ALA A 82 1.88 26.07 -21.93
N ARG A 83 1.66 24.75 -21.94
CA ARG A 83 2.56 23.61 -21.69
C ARG A 83 4.01 23.90 -21.25
N LEU A 84 4.51 23.13 -20.27
CA LEU A 84 5.46 22.00 -20.47
C LEU A 84 6.38 21.79 -19.23
N ILE A 85 6.22 20.63 -18.59
CA ILE A 85 7.23 19.73 -17.98
C ILE A 85 8.28 20.29 -16.98
N GLN A 86 8.18 19.74 -15.76
CA GLN A 86 9.21 19.33 -14.78
C GLN A 86 10.65 19.87 -14.86
N GLY A 87 11.20 20.22 -13.68
CA GLY A 87 12.62 19.96 -13.41
C GLY A 87 13.34 20.86 -12.40
N ILE A 88 13.03 20.70 -11.11
CA ILE A 88 13.95 20.58 -9.97
C ILE A 88 15.13 21.58 -9.81
N GLY A 89 15.23 22.17 -8.60
CA GLY A 89 16.47 22.02 -7.83
C GLY A 89 17.29 23.27 -7.51
N ALA A 90 17.27 23.60 -6.22
CA ALA A 90 18.26 24.29 -5.42
C ALA A 90 19.70 24.45 -5.96
N GLY A 91 20.22 25.67 -5.78
CA GLY A 91 21.54 25.99 -5.22
C GLY A 91 22.75 25.09 -5.49
N LEU A 92 23.62 25.57 -6.39
CA LEU A 92 25.07 25.76 -6.23
C LEU A 92 25.94 24.56 -5.77
N ILE A 93 26.89 24.16 -6.63
CA ILE A 93 28.34 24.40 -6.50
C ILE A 93 29.08 23.79 -7.72
N MET A 94 29.85 24.61 -8.45
CA MET A 94 31.23 24.35 -8.89
C MET A 94 31.65 25.29 -10.04
N GLY A 95 32.84 25.86 -9.94
CA GLY A 95 33.76 25.93 -11.09
C GLY A 95 33.80 27.21 -11.94
N LEU A 96 34.50 28.22 -11.44
CA LEU A 96 35.53 29.01 -12.15
C LEU A 96 35.50 29.11 -13.70
N VAL A 97 35.38 30.39 -14.15
CA VAL A 97 36.31 31.10 -15.07
C VAL A 97 36.12 30.91 -16.59
N ASN A 98 35.75 32.03 -17.24
CA ASN A 98 36.20 32.59 -18.54
C ASN A 98 36.23 31.63 -19.76
N TYR A 99 35.77 31.94 -20.97
CA TYR A 99 36.06 33.14 -21.78
C TYR A 99 35.40 32.98 -23.17
N ALA A 100 34.97 34.09 -23.80
CA ALA A 100 34.71 34.31 -25.25
C ALA A 100 33.61 33.44 -25.92
N ILE A 101 32.74 33.98 -26.78
CA ILE A 101 33.04 34.61 -28.08
C ILE A 101 31.85 35.55 -28.40
N MET A 102 32.11 36.86 -28.43
CA MET A 102 32.17 37.74 -29.61
C MET A 102 30.87 37.90 -30.40
N ASN A 103 30.29 39.11 -30.34
CA ASN A 103 30.30 40.12 -31.40
C ASN A 103 29.13 41.09 -31.18
N ASP A 104 29.22 42.39 -31.38
CA ASP A 104 30.32 43.32 -31.64
C ASP A 104 29.68 44.73 -31.58
N ARG A 105 30.51 45.77 -31.40
CA ARG A 105 30.28 47.16 -31.86
C ARG A 105 28.90 47.78 -31.54
N THR A 106 28.80 48.88 -30.80
CA THR A 106 29.34 50.19 -31.16
C THR A 106 28.88 51.21 -30.10
N ARG A 107 29.72 52.23 -29.85
CA ARG A 107 29.39 53.56 -29.26
C ARG A 107 29.06 53.60 -27.76
N LYS A 108 29.96 54.13 -26.94
CA LYS A 108 30.36 55.55 -26.75
C LYS A 108 29.57 56.18 -25.59
N GLU A 109 30.32 56.46 -24.53
CA GLU A 109 30.39 57.74 -23.80
C GLU A 109 29.15 58.64 -23.80
N LEU A 110 28.68 58.99 -22.60
CA LEU A 110 28.21 60.32 -22.14
C LEU A 110 27.52 60.10 -20.78
N ILE A 111 28.22 60.25 -19.66
CA ILE A 111 28.35 61.52 -18.91
C ILE A 111 27.13 62.42 -19.10
N SER A 112 26.23 62.45 -18.09
CA SER A 112 25.55 63.68 -17.69
C SER A 112 24.91 63.55 -16.31
N THR A 113 25.58 64.02 -15.27
CA THR A 113 24.97 65.05 -14.42
C THR A 113 25.90 66.23 -14.53
N GLN A 114 25.55 67.17 -15.40
CA GLN A 114 25.87 68.58 -15.21
C GLN A 114 27.31 68.93 -14.79
N ASP A 115 28.37 68.25 -15.28
CA ASP A 115 29.76 68.74 -15.13
C ASP A 115 30.75 68.25 -16.21
N ALA A 116 30.22 67.78 -17.35
CA ALA A 116 31.03 67.37 -18.51
C ALA A 116 31.63 68.55 -19.31
N GLN A 117 31.32 69.80 -18.94
CA GLN A 117 31.87 70.99 -19.61
C GLN A 117 32.66 71.90 -18.66
N THR A 118 32.87 71.52 -17.39
CA THR A 118 33.47 72.47 -16.44
C THR A 118 34.96 72.31 -16.22
N TRP A 119 35.60 71.12 -16.17
CA TRP A 119 36.99 71.13 -15.68
C TRP A 119 37.97 70.08 -16.24
N ILE A 120 38.07 70.03 -17.57
CA ILE A 120 39.38 69.97 -18.25
C ILE A 120 40.11 71.31 -18.02
N ARG A 121 40.33 71.58 -16.73
CA ARG A 121 41.18 72.60 -16.15
C ARG A 121 41.91 72.05 -14.90
N ASP A 122 41.57 70.84 -14.44
CA ASP A 122 42.36 70.11 -13.41
C ASP A 122 42.89 68.76 -13.88
N TYR A 123 43.10 68.64 -15.18
CA TYR A 123 44.07 67.69 -15.70
C TYR A 123 45.49 68.25 -15.53
N ASP A 124 45.86 68.61 -14.29
CA ASP A 124 47.16 69.16 -13.94
C ASP A 124 47.57 68.75 -12.52
N ASN A 125 47.75 67.43 -12.28
CA ASN A 125 48.63 66.86 -11.25
C ASN A 125 48.68 65.31 -11.32
N ARG A 126 49.41 64.77 -12.30
CA ARG A 126 49.70 63.32 -12.43
C ARG A 126 50.70 62.86 -11.36
N ARG A 127 50.48 61.72 -10.69
CA ARG A 127 51.56 60.82 -10.21
C ARG A 127 51.16 59.34 -10.24
N LYS A 128 51.62 58.60 -11.26
CA LYS A 128 51.95 57.18 -11.14
C LYS A 128 53.36 57.08 -10.56
N VAL A 129 53.57 56.27 -9.53
CA VAL A 129 54.89 55.98 -8.96
C VAL A 129 55.51 54.76 -9.65
N VAL A 130 56.81 54.84 -9.97
CA VAL A 130 57.66 53.80 -10.56
C VAL A 130 58.68 53.36 -9.49
N GLU A 131 58.89 52.05 -9.30
CA GLU A 131 59.81 51.46 -8.30
C GLU A 131 61.26 51.38 -8.80
N PHE A 132 62.25 51.58 -7.90
CA PHE A 132 63.68 51.46 -8.20
C PHE A 132 64.40 50.51 -7.21
N SER A 133 65.08 49.49 -7.73
CA SER A 133 66.12 48.74 -7.00
C SER A 133 67.46 49.48 -7.10
N ILE A 134 68.10 49.76 -5.96
CA ILE A 134 69.35 50.53 -5.90
C ILE A 134 70.50 49.73 -6.54
N GLY A 135 70.97 50.16 -7.71
CA GLY A 135 72.11 49.61 -8.47
C GLY A 135 72.86 50.67 -9.29
N ARG A 136 74.16 50.46 -9.56
CA ARG A 136 75.24 51.45 -9.82
C ARG A 136 75.14 52.48 -10.98
N HIS A 137 74.01 52.65 -11.67
CA HIS A 137 73.89 53.57 -12.82
C HIS A 137 72.66 54.51 -12.80
N ILE A 138 72.18 54.91 -11.62
CA ILE A 138 71.18 55.98 -11.46
C ILE A 138 71.86 57.21 -10.84
N THR A 139 71.95 58.30 -11.61
CA THR A 139 72.75 59.51 -11.34
C THR A 139 71.93 60.78 -11.06
N SER A 140 70.61 60.68 -10.89
CA SER A 140 69.76 61.75 -10.31
C SER A 140 68.41 61.23 -9.82
N ILE A 141 67.84 61.85 -8.75
CA ILE A 141 66.51 61.57 -8.19
C ILE A 141 65.63 62.82 -8.36
N PRO A 142 64.37 62.72 -8.85
CA PRO A 142 63.44 63.85 -8.88
C PRO A 142 63.14 64.38 -7.48
N LYS A 143 63.22 65.71 -7.31
CA LYS A 143 63.16 66.44 -6.03
C LYS A 143 61.81 66.41 -5.31
N ASP A 144 60.76 65.86 -5.90
CA ASP A 144 59.45 65.73 -5.26
C ASP A 144 58.95 64.26 -5.28
N GLY A 145 59.53 63.43 -4.42
CA GLY A 145 58.77 62.90 -3.28
C GLY A 145 58.06 61.54 -3.33
N ASP A 146 58.38 60.61 -4.22
CA ASP A 146 57.77 59.26 -4.17
C ASP A 146 58.66 58.12 -4.73
N ALA A 147 59.98 58.26 -4.66
CA ALA A 147 60.87 57.13 -4.94
C ALA A 147 60.85 56.16 -3.75
N ARG A 148 60.39 54.93 -3.97
CA ARG A 148 60.36 53.86 -2.95
C ARG A 148 61.67 53.05 -3.00
N PHE A 149 62.33 52.92 -1.85
CA PHE A 149 63.45 52.01 -1.65
C PHE A 149 63.00 50.83 -0.78
N VAL A 150 63.44 49.61 -1.12
CA VAL A 150 63.12 48.39 -0.37
C VAL A 150 64.42 47.83 0.19
N MET A 151 64.52 47.74 1.53
CA MET A 151 65.63 47.07 2.23
C MET A 151 65.23 45.62 2.51
N LYS A 152 66.04 44.65 2.11
CA LYS A 152 65.73 43.21 2.25
C LYS A 152 66.52 42.52 3.36
N ASN A 153 67.55 43.16 3.91
CA ASN A 153 68.36 42.59 4.98
C ASN A 153 69.03 43.68 5.84
N ILE A 154 69.63 43.27 6.96
CA ILE A 154 70.30 44.19 7.89
C ILE A 154 71.49 44.93 7.25
N ASN A 155 72.14 44.34 6.25
CA ASN A 155 73.24 45.00 5.53
C ASN A 155 72.72 46.10 4.60
N ASP A 156 71.54 45.93 4.00
CA ASP A 156 70.87 46.99 3.25
C ASP A 156 70.52 48.17 4.17
N ALA A 157 70.10 47.89 5.42
CA ALA A 157 69.84 48.92 6.43
C ALA A 157 71.13 49.64 6.86
N ARG A 158 72.25 48.93 7.03
CA ARG A 158 73.57 49.55 7.26
C ARG A 158 74.02 50.39 6.07
N PHE A 159 73.93 49.86 4.85
CA PHE A 159 74.34 50.57 3.64
C PHE A 159 73.48 51.82 3.42
N PHE A 160 72.18 51.74 3.69
CA PHE A 160 71.29 52.90 3.65
C PHE A 160 71.69 53.96 4.70
N ALA A 161 71.99 53.53 5.94
CA ALA A 161 72.48 54.41 6.98
C ALA A 161 73.84 55.05 6.63
N GLU A 162 74.70 54.35 5.89
CA GLU A 162 76.00 54.88 5.41
C GLU A 162 75.87 55.86 4.25
N GLN A 163 75.05 55.57 3.24
CA GLN A 163 74.92 56.41 2.05
C GLN A 163 74.03 57.63 2.26
N PHE A 164 73.13 57.59 3.25
CA PHE A 164 72.20 58.69 3.55
C PHE A 164 72.19 59.06 5.03
N PRO A 165 73.28 59.65 5.56
CA PRO A 165 73.41 59.82 7.01
C PRO A 165 72.51 60.93 7.57
N LYS A 166 72.05 61.91 6.77
CA LYS A 166 71.51 63.18 7.29
C LYS A 166 70.38 63.89 6.49
N SER A 167 69.52 63.20 5.75
CA SER A 167 68.25 63.79 5.23
C SER A 167 67.21 62.68 4.95
N ILE A 168 66.26 62.36 5.85
CA ILE A 168 64.93 63.00 6.14
C ILE A 168 63.89 62.70 5.03
N HIS A 169 62.74 62.02 5.22
CA HIS A 169 62.12 61.30 6.35
C HIS A 169 62.01 59.81 6.00
N ALA A 170 62.81 59.00 6.70
CA ALA A 170 62.91 57.56 6.52
C ALA A 170 61.69 56.78 7.06
N ASP A 171 60.69 57.47 7.61
CA ASP A 171 59.52 56.87 8.26
C ASP A 171 58.69 55.99 7.33
N ASN A 172 58.58 56.35 6.04
CA ASN A 172 57.81 55.57 5.05
C ASN A 172 58.64 54.49 4.34
N VAL A 173 59.97 54.60 4.36
CA VAL A 173 60.91 53.68 3.68
C VAL A 173 61.29 52.51 4.60
N ILE A 174 61.44 52.75 5.90
CA ILE A 174 61.80 51.70 6.88
C ILE A 174 60.60 50.84 7.26
N THR A 175 59.40 51.44 7.39
CA THR A 175 58.23 50.78 7.99
C THR A 175 57.59 49.65 7.18
N ARG A 176 57.79 49.58 5.86
CA ARG A 176 57.27 48.46 5.02
C ARG A 176 58.29 47.34 4.76
N SER A 177 59.58 47.59 4.94
CA SER A 177 60.66 46.61 4.71
C SER A 177 61.05 45.77 5.94
N LEU A 178 60.58 46.13 7.14
CA LEU A 178 60.87 45.40 8.39
C LEU A 178 60.23 44.00 8.47
N SER A 179 59.23 43.71 7.63
CA SER A 179 58.55 42.41 7.60
C SER A 179 59.43 41.27 7.07
N ASP A 180 60.49 41.58 6.32
CA ASP A 180 61.45 40.59 5.80
C ASP A 180 62.64 40.35 6.74
N ILE A 181 62.79 41.15 7.82
CA ILE A 181 63.87 40.98 8.79
C ILE A 181 63.41 40.04 9.91
N PRO A 182 64.16 38.98 10.26
CA PRO A 182 63.80 38.06 11.34
C PRO A 182 63.65 38.76 12.70
N THR A 183 62.60 38.43 13.45
CA THR A 183 62.26 39.01 14.77
C THR A 183 63.41 38.95 15.77
N ALA A 184 64.29 37.94 15.68
CA ALA A 184 65.47 37.82 16.52
C ALA A 184 66.46 38.99 16.37
N GLN A 185 66.44 39.69 15.23
CA GLN A 185 67.29 40.85 14.93
C GLN A 185 66.62 42.18 15.28
N TYR A 186 65.38 42.17 15.79
CA TYR A 186 64.65 43.39 16.15
C TYR A 186 65.30 44.17 17.30
N PRO A 187 65.92 43.54 18.33
CA PRO A 187 66.69 44.29 19.32
C PRO A 187 67.84 45.09 18.68
N GLU A 188 68.50 44.53 17.67
CA GLU A 188 69.58 45.20 16.94
C GLU A 188 69.04 46.36 16.10
N LEU A 189 67.88 46.20 15.45
CA LEU A 189 67.18 47.27 14.74
C LEU A 189 66.79 48.45 15.64
N VAL A 190 66.29 48.17 16.85
CA VAL A 190 65.98 49.21 17.86
C VAL A 190 67.26 49.96 18.26
N THR A 191 68.41 49.30 18.21
CA THR A 191 69.71 49.91 18.49
C THR A 191 70.21 50.77 17.31
N ILE A 192 69.98 50.33 16.06
CA ILE A 192 70.33 51.09 14.84
C ILE A 192 69.48 52.37 14.69
N PHE A 193 68.22 52.33 15.14
CA PHE A 193 67.27 53.46 15.05
C PHE A 193 66.60 53.77 16.41
N PRO A 194 67.32 54.35 17.39
CA PRO A 194 66.84 54.47 18.77
C PRO A 194 65.72 55.51 18.99
N ASP A 195 65.69 56.59 18.19
CA ASP A 195 64.81 57.75 18.41
C ASP A 195 63.55 57.76 17.52
N LEU A 196 63.22 56.65 16.84
CA LEU A 196 62.02 56.56 16.03
C LEU A 196 60.80 56.05 16.80
N ASP A 197 59.62 56.56 16.44
CA ASP A 197 58.28 56.08 16.83
C ASP A 197 58.07 54.56 16.54
N VAL A 198 58.96 54.01 15.72
CA VAL A 198 59.14 52.58 15.44
C VAL A 198 59.40 51.76 16.72
N SER A 199 60.04 52.32 17.76
CA SER A 199 60.33 51.60 19.03
C SER A 199 59.06 51.14 19.75
N ALA A 200 57.99 51.95 19.77
CA ALA A 200 56.72 51.57 20.39
C ALA A 200 56.00 50.46 19.62
N LYS A 201 56.03 50.51 18.27
CA LYS A 201 55.47 49.45 17.41
C LYS A 201 56.21 48.12 17.56
N ILE A 202 57.54 48.15 17.64
CA ILE A 202 58.35 46.93 17.84
C ILE A 202 58.05 46.31 19.22
N LYS A 203 57.95 47.12 20.28
CA LYS A 203 57.59 46.63 21.63
C LYS A 203 56.18 46.01 21.67
N MET A 204 55.20 46.65 21.03
CA MET A 204 53.85 46.08 20.90
C MET A 204 53.87 44.76 20.12
N GLN A 205 54.63 44.68 19.02
CA GLN A 205 54.79 43.44 18.27
C GLN A 205 55.45 42.34 19.10
N LEU A 206 56.43 42.66 19.95
CA LEU A 206 57.11 41.69 20.80
C LEU A 206 56.15 41.09 21.85
N ILE A 207 55.27 41.92 22.42
CA ILE A 207 54.20 41.45 23.31
C ILE A 207 53.16 40.63 22.51
N MET A 208 52.67 41.15 21.40
CA MET A 208 51.58 40.51 20.64
C MET A 208 52.03 39.25 19.89
N ASN A 209 53.32 39.09 19.63
CA ASN A 209 53.91 37.87 19.06
C ASN A 209 54.33 36.84 20.10
N SER A 210 54.16 37.13 21.40
CA SER A 210 54.47 36.14 22.46
C SER A 210 53.72 34.84 22.20
N SER A 211 54.46 33.73 22.23
CA SER A 211 53.99 32.41 21.81
C SER A 211 53.41 31.59 22.97
N THR A 212 53.80 31.91 24.19
CA THR A 212 53.34 31.25 25.42
C THR A 212 52.81 32.26 26.44
N LEU A 213 51.93 31.82 27.35
CA LEU A 213 51.40 32.66 28.40
C LEU A 213 52.51 33.21 29.33
N ALA A 214 53.53 32.41 29.62
CA ALA A 214 54.66 32.82 30.45
C ALA A 214 55.52 33.90 29.80
N GLU A 215 55.76 33.80 28.48
CA GLU A 215 56.46 34.82 27.70
C GLU A 215 55.67 36.12 27.65
N TRP A 216 54.36 36.02 27.42
CA TRP A 216 53.47 37.18 27.40
C TRP A 216 53.42 37.87 28.77
N LEU A 217 53.28 37.13 29.86
CA LEU A 217 53.29 37.70 31.22
C LEU A 217 54.62 38.39 31.55
N ARG A 218 55.75 37.84 31.09
CA ARG A 218 57.07 38.45 31.27
C ARG A 218 57.17 39.78 30.50
N ASN A 219 56.90 39.76 29.20
CA ASN A 219 57.02 40.92 28.33
C ASN A 219 56.05 42.05 28.72
N THR A 220 54.84 41.69 29.12
CA THR A 220 53.85 42.68 29.61
C THR A 220 54.19 43.25 30.98
N SER A 221 54.91 42.50 31.82
CA SER A 221 55.42 43.00 33.10
C SER A 221 56.61 43.95 32.92
N GLU A 222 57.42 43.73 31.88
CA GLU A 222 58.57 44.59 31.55
C GLU A 222 58.14 45.91 30.89
N TYR A 223 57.05 45.89 30.12
CA TYR A 223 56.52 47.07 29.41
C TYR A 223 55.04 47.36 29.73
N PRO A 224 54.68 47.61 31.01
CA PRO A 224 53.28 47.74 31.43
C PRO A 224 52.58 48.96 30.82
N ASP A 225 53.31 50.05 30.58
CA ASP A 225 52.77 51.29 30.02
C ASP A 225 52.32 51.15 28.55
N ILE A 226 52.93 50.21 27.81
CA ILE A 226 52.53 49.89 26.43
C ILE A 226 51.20 49.15 26.43
N MET A 227 50.99 48.24 27.39
CA MET A 227 49.76 47.46 27.52
C MET A 227 48.55 48.29 27.97
N LEU A 228 48.75 49.32 28.77
CA LEU A 228 47.67 50.24 29.15
C LEU A 228 47.10 51.02 27.95
N LYS A 229 47.88 51.16 26.87
CA LYS A 229 47.48 51.83 25.62
C LYS A 229 47.02 50.86 24.53
N ALA A 230 47.12 49.55 24.76
CA ALA A 230 46.71 48.53 23.79
C ALA A 230 45.19 48.49 23.60
N ASP A 231 44.73 48.13 22.39
CA ASP A 231 43.30 47.89 22.16
C ASP A 231 42.82 46.73 23.03
N SER A 232 41.83 46.98 23.89
CA SER A 232 41.29 45.98 24.80
C SER A 232 40.74 44.75 24.06
N LEU A 233 40.32 44.86 22.80
CA LEU A 233 39.85 43.75 21.99
C LEU A 233 41.01 42.87 21.51
N GLU A 234 42.12 43.48 21.11
CA GLU A 234 43.34 42.74 20.71
C GLU A 234 43.93 41.98 21.91
N VAL A 235 43.95 42.60 23.09
CA VAL A 235 44.37 41.94 24.34
C VAL A 235 43.48 40.72 24.65
N GLN A 236 42.16 40.83 24.46
CA GLN A 236 41.24 39.71 24.66
C GLN A 236 41.48 38.58 23.66
N LYS A 237 41.67 38.90 22.37
CA LYS A 237 42.01 37.89 21.34
C LYS A 237 43.30 37.18 21.70
N LYS A 238 44.30 37.90 22.20
CA LYS A 238 45.57 37.34 22.63
C LYS A 238 45.41 36.42 23.85
N ILE A 239 44.62 36.82 24.85
CA ILE A 239 44.30 35.96 26.00
C ILE A 239 43.63 34.66 25.55
N ARG A 240 42.65 34.71 24.63
CA ARG A 240 42.01 33.51 24.05
C ARG A 240 43.02 32.61 23.32
N GLN A 241 43.93 33.20 22.56
CA GLN A 241 44.98 32.46 21.86
C GLN A 241 45.93 31.74 22.84
N LEU A 242 46.31 32.41 23.92
CA LEU A 242 47.31 31.89 24.87
C LEU A 242 46.70 30.97 25.95
N CYS A 243 45.41 31.10 26.24
CA CYS A 243 44.70 30.32 27.26
C CYS A 243 43.65 29.41 26.59
N PRO A 244 44.02 28.24 26.05
CA PRO A 244 43.09 27.40 25.29
C PRO A 244 42.03 26.66 26.13
N ASN A 245 42.15 26.67 27.47
CA ASN A 245 41.20 26.02 28.37
C ASN A 245 41.22 26.67 29.76
N LEU A 246 40.26 26.27 30.62
CA LEU A 246 40.10 26.79 31.98
C LEU A 246 41.36 26.61 32.85
N ASN A 247 42.10 25.51 32.69
CA ASN A 247 43.30 25.27 33.51
C ASN A 247 44.43 26.27 33.21
N VAL A 248 44.64 26.60 31.93
CA VAL A 248 45.63 27.62 31.54
C VAL A 248 45.15 29.01 31.95
N LEU A 249 43.86 29.32 31.80
CA LEU A 249 43.27 30.57 32.25
C LEU A 249 43.44 30.78 33.78
N SER A 250 43.36 29.71 34.57
CA SER A 250 43.61 29.75 36.02
C SER A 250 44.98 30.34 36.37
N GLN A 251 46.01 30.07 35.55
CA GLN A 251 47.36 30.62 35.77
C GLN A 251 47.38 32.14 35.58
N LEU A 252 46.64 32.65 34.58
CA LEU A 252 46.49 34.10 34.35
C LEU A 252 45.69 34.77 35.47
N VAL A 253 44.63 34.12 35.97
CA VAL A 253 43.83 34.63 37.09
C VAL A 253 44.67 34.74 38.37
N LYS A 254 45.59 33.80 38.60
CA LYS A 254 46.50 33.81 39.78
C LYS A 254 47.55 34.92 39.73
N THR A 255 48.06 35.26 38.55
CA THR A 255 49.07 36.33 38.39
C THR A 255 48.46 37.73 38.32
N LYS A 256 47.23 37.85 37.79
CA LYS A 256 46.38 39.05 37.75
C LYS A 256 47.12 40.35 37.35
N PRO A 257 47.50 40.52 36.07
CA PRO A 257 48.04 41.78 35.59
C PRO A 257 47.05 42.93 35.77
N ALA A 258 47.55 44.12 36.17
CA ALA A 258 46.71 45.27 36.53
C ALA A 258 45.78 45.77 35.41
N TYR A 259 46.13 45.51 34.15
CA TYR A 259 45.39 45.93 32.96
C TYR A 259 44.25 44.98 32.53
N VAL A 260 44.08 43.82 33.19
CA VAL A 260 42.98 42.88 32.92
C VAL A 260 42.05 42.77 34.13
N SER A 261 40.79 43.19 33.97
CA SER A 261 39.79 43.09 35.02
C SER A 261 39.32 41.64 35.21
N ILE A 262 39.09 41.22 36.46
CA ILE A 262 38.58 39.87 36.78
C ILE A 262 37.27 39.55 36.03
N ARG A 263 36.37 40.53 35.90
CA ARG A 263 35.08 40.38 35.20
C ARG A 263 35.22 40.00 33.72
N LYS A 264 36.29 40.46 33.05
CA LYS A 264 36.59 40.08 31.66
C LYS A 264 37.10 38.63 31.59
N LEU A 265 37.86 38.18 32.59
CA LEU A 265 38.33 36.80 32.67
C LEU A 265 37.20 35.82 33.00
N GLU A 266 36.21 36.24 33.79
CA GLU A 266 34.98 35.46 34.00
C GLU A 266 34.23 35.21 32.69
N LEU A 267 33.99 36.27 31.90
CA LEU A 267 33.30 36.16 30.61
C LEU A 267 34.07 35.27 29.62
N ILE A 268 35.39 35.43 29.52
CA ILE A 268 36.23 34.56 28.68
C ILE A 268 36.21 33.12 29.22
N GLY A 269 36.21 32.93 30.54
CA GLY A 269 36.15 31.62 31.17
C GLY A 269 34.87 30.85 30.83
N LEU A 270 33.72 31.53 30.79
CA LEU A 270 32.44 30.94 30.40
C LEU A 270 32.48 30.36 28.98
N GLU A 271 33.23 30.98 28.07
CA GLU A 271 33.37 30.49 26.69
C GLU A 271 33.98 29.08 26.64
N TYR A 272 34.66 28.60 27.69
CA TYR A 272 35.24 27.25 27.74
C TYR A 272 34.37 26.19 28.42
N VAL A 273 33.25 26.57 29.06
CA VAL A 273 32.41 25.64 29.81
C VAL A 273 31.53 24.84 28.84
N ARG A 274 31.73 23.52 28.76
CA ARG A 274 30.95 22.63 27.87
C ARG A 274 30.41 21.37 28.56
N THR A 275 30.92 21.02 29.73
CA THR A 275 30.53 19.83 30.50
C THR A 275 30.23 20.18 31.96
N HIS A 276 29.58 19.27 32.69
CA HIS A 276 29.33 19.45 34.13
C HIS A 276 30.65 19.57 34.92
N GLN A 277 31.72 18.91 34.47
CA GLN A 277 33.04 19.00 35.09
C GLN A 277 33.69 20.37 34.88
N ASP A 278 33.46 21.01 33.75
CA ASP A 278 33.96 22.37 33.47
C ASP A 278 33.30 23.41 34.38
N ILE A 279 32.02 23.22 34.75
CA ILE A 279 31.31 24.10 35.70
C ILE A 279 31.97 24.04 37.07
N ALA A 280 32.27 22.84 37.58
CA ALA A 280 32.98 22.68 38.85
C ALA A 280 34.38 23.30 38.80
N THR A 281 35.08 23.13 37.68
CA THR A 281 36.40 23.73 37.44
C THR A 281 36.33 25.26 37.39
N TYR A 282 35.36 25.82 36.68
CA TYR A 282 35.13 27.26 36.58
C TYR A 282 34.86 27.88 37.96
N ARG A 283 34.00 27.26 38.78
CA ARG A 283 33.73 27.71 40.17
C ARG A 283 34.95 27.69 41.06
N THR A 284 35.88 26.76 40.83
CA THR A 284 37.15 26.72 41.55
C THR A 284 38.05 27.90 41.16
N ILE A 285 38.01 28.33 39.90
CA ILE A 285 38.80 29.46 39.40
C ILE A 285 38.17 30.80 39.80
N PHE A 286 36.83 30.90 39.79
CA PHE A 286 36.06 32.08 40.12
C PHE A 286 35.03 31.78 41.23
N PRO A 287 35.45 31.69 42.51
CA PRO A 287 34.57 31.26 43.60
C PRO A 287 33.44 32.24 43.94
N SER A 288 33.63 33.53 43.62
CA SER A 288 32.65 34.59 43.87
C SER A 288 31.99 35.06 42.57
N SER A 289 31.81 34.14 41.61
CA SER A 289 31.45 34.56 40.26
C SER A 289 30.05 35.17 40.18
N SER A 290 29.97 36.32 39.50
CA SER A 290 28.69 36.95 39.18
C SER A 290 27.89 36.19 38.09
N GLN A 291 28.49 35.14 37.53
CA GLN A 291 27.97 34.40 36.38
C GLN A 291 27.25 33.09 36.75
N GLU A 292 26.89 32.89 38.02
CA GLU A 292 26.23 31.66 38.48
C GLU A 292 24.95 31.33 37.71
N GLN A 293 24.15 32.34 37.36
CA GLN A 293 22.94 32.14 36.59
C GLN A 293 23.22 31.67 35.15
N ALA A 294 24.30 32.16 34.52
CA ALA A 294 24.72 31.69 33.21
C ALA A 294 25.27 30.26 33.25
N LEU A 295 25.96 29.88 34.33
CA LEU A 295 26.41 28.49 34.54
C LEU A 295 25.23 27.53 34.74
N GLU A 296 24.20 27.96 35.46
CA GLU A 296 22.96 27.21 35.64
C GLU A 296 22.26 26.97 34.30
N GLU A 297 22.12 28.01 33.46
CA GLU A 297 21.54 27.86 32.13
C GLU A 297 22.33 26.90 31.24
N ILE A 298 23.67 26.95 31.28
CA ILE A 298 24.52 26.00 30.56
C ILE A 298 24.30 24.58 31.11
N ALA A 299 24.25 24.40 32.43
CA ALA A 299 24.01 23.10 33.06
C ALA A 299 22.65 22.51 32.63
N ILE A 300 21.60 23.34 32.59
CA ILE A 300 20.26 22.93 32.15
C ILE A 300 20.29 22.42 30.70
N ARG A 301 21.02 23.09 29.81
CA ARG A 301 21.13 22.67 28.38
C ARG A 301 21.89 21.35 28.19
N LEU A 302 22.69 20.93 29.17
CA LEU A 302 23.46 19.69 29.11
C LEU A 302 22.67 18.47 29.65
N ILE A 303 21.43 18.66 30.08
CA ILE A 303 20.55 17.57 30.55
C ILE A 303 20.12 16.72 29.36
N THR A 304 20.41 15.42 29.43
CA THR A 304 20.09 14.45 28.37
C THR A 304 19.17 13.32 28.85
N ASN A 305 19.09 13.11 30.15
CA ASN A 305 18.27 12.08 30.79
C ASN A 305 17.91 12.47 32.23
N PHE A 306 17.00 11.70 32.83
CA PHE A 306 16.49 11.98 34.17
C PHE A 306 17.60 12.04 35.26
N GLU A 307 18.60 11.15 35.19
CA GLU A 307 19.72 11.14 36.15
C GLU A 307 20.58 12.41 36.06
N SER A 308 20.87 12.88 34.84
CA SER A 308 21.61 14.14 34.62
C SER A 308 20.84 15.37 35.11
N CYS A 309 19.51 15.36 35.02
CA CYS A 309 18.64 16.40 35.57
C CYS A 309 18.77 16.50 37.11
N LEU A 310 18.79 15.36 37.81
CA LEU A 310 18.98 15.32 39.27
C LEU A 310 20.37 15.83 39.69
N LYS A 311 21.42 15.49 38.93
CA LYS A 311 22.79 16.00 39.18
C LYS A 311 22.85 17.52 39.10
N VAL A 312 22.18 18.15 38.12
CA VAL A 312 22.13 19.62 38.02
C VAL A 312 21.47 20.24 39.26
N LYS A 313 20.32 19.70 39.72
CA LYS A 313 19.67 20.20 40.95
C LYS A 313 20.59 20.11 42.17
N GLN A 314 21.30 18.99 42.34
CA GLN A 314 22.26 18.82 43.42
C GLN A 314 23.43 19.80 43.31
N MET A 315 24.00 19.99 42.11
CA MET A 315 25.13 20.89 41.87
C MET A 315 24.85 22.36 42.20
N PHE A 316 23.60 22.80 42.07
CA PHE A 316 23.18 24.17 42.39
C PHE A 316 22.41 24.26 43.71
N SER A 317 22.41 23.17 44.52
CA SER A 317 21.72 23.10 45.82
C SER A 317 20.25 23.52 45.77
N ILE A 318 19.59 23.21 44.66
CA ILE A 318 18.19 23.57 44.39
C ILE A 318 17.30 22.64 45.22
N SER A 319 16.98 23.09 46.44
CA SER A 319 16.22 22.33 47.44
C SER A 319 14.70 22.52 47.35
N SER A 320 14.21 23.38 46.45
CA SER A 320 12.80 23.73 46.26
C SER A 320 12.38 23.69 44.78
N LYS A 321 11.09 23.95 44.49
CA LYS A 321 10.52 23.95 43.13
C LYS A 321 11.33 24.84 42.19
N HIS A 322 11.77 24.28 41.08
CA HIS A 322 12.48 24.99 40.02
C HIS A 322 11.74 24.75 38.70
N PRO A 323 10.96 25.72 38.19
CA PRO A 323 9.95 25.48 37.16
C PRO A 323 10.51 24.91 35.85
N VAL A 324 11.70 25.33 35.41
CA VAL A 324 12.32 24.82 34.17
C VAL A 324 12.82 23.38 34.35
N LEU A 325 13.65 23.13 35.37
CA LEU A 325 14.12 21.79 35.73
C LEU A 325 12.99 20.82 36.07
N ASP A 326 11.93 21.28 36.73
CA ASP A 326 10.75 20.46 37.04
C ASP A 326 10.04 20.07 35.73
N SER A 327 9.83 21.02 34.82
CA SER A 327 9.25 20.76 33.49
C SER A 327 10.09 19.78 32.65
N ILE A 328 11.42 19.95 32.65
CA ILE A 328 12.35 19.05 31.98
C ILE A 328 12.34 17.66 32.64
N ALA A 329 12.28 17.59 33.98
CA ALA A 329 12.18 16.32 34.67
C ALA A 329 10.88 15.58 34.29
N TYR A 330 9.74 16.27 34.22
CA TYR A 330 8.47 15.66 33.81
C TYR A 330 8.50 15.13 32.38
N SER A 331 9.07 15.89 31.43
CA SER A 331 9.18 15.44 30.04
C SER A 331 10.12 14.24 29.86
N LEU A 332 11.03 14.02 30.82
CA LEU A 332 11.98 12.92 30.81
C LEU A 332 11.51 11.67 31.57
N ILE A 333 10.35 11.71 32.26
CA ILE A 333 9.76 10.53 32.91
C ILE A 333 9.12 9.65 31.83
N ARG A 334 9.65 8.43 31.63
CA ARG A 334 9.23 7.55 30.52
C ARG A 334 8.68 6.18 30.96
N SER A 335 8.83 5.77 32.24
CA SER A 335 8.35 4.45 32.72
C SER A 335 7.94 4.42 34.19
N MET A 336 7.23 3.36 34.62
CA MET A 336 6.83 3.15 36.02
C MET A 336 8.02 3.07 37.01
N ASN A 337 9.18 2.58 36.57
CA ASN A 337 10.40 2.56 37.39
C ASN A 337 10.92 3.98 37.65
N ASP A 338 10.83 4.88 36.67
CA ASP A 338 11.24 6.28 36.80
C ASP A 338 10.33 7.04 37.78
N VAL A 339 9.02 6.75 37.75
CA VAL A 339 8.03 7.30 38.68
C VAL A 339 8.26 6.81 40.12
N ALA A 340 8.56 5.52 40.30
CA ALA A 340 8.86 4.96 41.62
C ALA A 340 10.18 5.52 42.19
N MET A 341 11.18 5.74 41.34
CA MET A 341 12.45 6.38 41.69
C MET A 341 12.25 7.85 42.09
N PHE A 342 11.45 8.59 41.30
CA PHE A 342 11.07 9.98 41.59
C PHE A 342 10.32 10.11 42.93
N LYS A 343 9.44 9.16 43.25
CA LYS A 343 8.69 9.10 44.52
C LYS A 343 9.59 8.87 45.75
N ARG A 344 10.73 8.18 45.59
CA ARG A 344 11.70 7.96 46.68
C ARG A 344 12.56 9.19 46.97
N GLU A 345 12.98 9.91 45.93
CA GLU A 345 13.96 11.01 46.05
C GLU A 345 13.32 12.36 46.46
N PHE A 346 12.01 12.56 46.26
CA PHE A 346 11.33 13.81 46.63
C PHE A 346 10.19 13.56 47.62
N HIS A 347 10.35 14.00 48.88
CA HIS A 347 9.34 13.87 49.94
C HIS A 347 8.17 14.87 49.87
N TYR A 348 7.93 15.53 48.73
CA TYR A 348 6.84 16.49 48.57
C TYR A 348 5.49 15.76 48.38
N SER A 349 4.91 15.31 49.49
CA SER A 349 3.68 14.50 49.52
C SER A 349 2.47 15.17 48.87
N SER A 350 2.35 16.50 48.90
CA SER A 350 1.22 17.22 48.31
C SER A 350 1.28 17.35 46.78
N PHE A 351 2.48 17.44 46.20
CA PHE A 351 2.66 17.48 44.74
C PHE A 351 2.55 16.08 44.11
N LEU A 352 3.09 15.06 44.79
CA LEU A 352 2.99 13.67 44.35
C LEU A 352 1.56 13.12 44.44
N GLN A 353 0.79 13.54 45.46
CA GLN A 353 -0.64 13.23 45.55
C GLN A 353 -1.48 14.00 44.53
N SER A 354 -1.04 15.19 44.14
CA SER A 354 -1.65 15.95 43.05
C SER A 354 -1.07 15.61 41.69
N LEU A 355 -0.11 14.70 41.54
CA LEU A 355 0.50 14.35 40.25
C LEU A 355 -0.51 13.65 39.32
N PRO A 356 -1.38 12.75 39.81
CA PRO A 356 -2.54 12.30 39.04
C PRO A 356 -3.47 13.46 38.67
N THR A 357 -3.69 14.43 39.57
CA THR A 357 -4.57 15.60 39.36
C THR A 357 -3.96 16.68 38.45
N LEU A 358 -2.64 16.85 38.46
CA LEU A 358 -1.85 17.79 37.67
C LEU A 358 -1.53 17.18 36.31
N ALA A 359 -1.30 15.87 36.23
CA ALA A 359 -1.35 15.14 34.98
C ALA A 359 -2.76 15.19 34.39
N LEU A 360 -3.82 15.07 35.20
CA LEU A 360 -5.20 15.36 34.76
C LEU A 360 -5.32 16.77 34.19
N ASN A 361 -4.85 17.79 34.91
CA ASN A 361 -4.91 19.19 34.48
C ASN A 361 -4.02 19.47 33.25
N TYR A 362 -2.92 18.73 33.08
CA TYR A 362 -2.04 18.83 31.91
C TYR A 362 -2.62 18.06 30.71
N VAL A 363 -3.32 16.95 30.92
CA VAL A 363 -4.12 16.23 29.91
C VAL A 363 -5.41 16.97 29.55
N ILE A 364 -5.92 17.83 30.44
CA ILE A 364 -6.97 18.80 30.08
C ILE A 364 -6.43 19.86 29.09
N VAL A 365 -5.11 20.08 29.04
CA VAL A 365 -4.44 21.05 28.15
C VAL A 365 -3.76 20.38 26.94
N ILE A 366 -3.30 19.13 27.05
CA ILE A 366 -2.84 18.30 25.93
C ILE A 366 -4.07 17.84 25.14
N ALA A 367 -4.03 18.07 23.84
CA ALA A 367 -5.14 17.79 22.94
C ALA A 367 -5.52 16.29 22.89
N ASP A 368 -4.67 15.38 23.35
CA ASP A 368 -4.79 13.96 23.04
C ASP A 368 -4.72 13.00 24.26
N ILE A 369 -5.88 12.42 24.60
CA ILE A 369 -6.04 11.41 25.66
C ILE A 369 -5.39 10.06 25.27
N GLY A 370 -5.32 9.73 23.98
CA GLY A 370 -4.76 8.45 23.53
C GLY A 370 -3.24 8.40 23.65
N GLU A 371 -2.55 9.53 23.41
CA GLU A 371 -1.10 9.63 23.70
C GLU A 371 -0.81 9.43 25.19
N TYR A 372 -1.64 10.01 26.06
CA TYR A 372 -1.49 9.83 27.50
C TYR A 372 -1.70 8.36 27.91
N ALA A 373 -2.72 7.69 27.39
CA ALA A 373 -2.98 6.28 27.68
C ALA A 373 -1.84 5.34 27.22
N ALA A 374 -1.18 5.69 26.12
CA ALA A 374 0.00 4.96 25.63
C ALA A 374 1.22 5.12 26.55
N ILE A 375 1.40 6.30 27.14
CA ILE A 375 2.54 6.61 28.02
C ILE A 375 2.28 6.17 29.47
N PHE A 376 1.03 6.27 29.94
CA PHE A 376 0.61 6.03 31.32
C PHE A 376 -0.66 5.17 31.39
N PRO A 377 -0.56 3.83 31.22
CA PRO A 377 -1.71 2.92 31.22
C PRO A 377 -2.27 2.72 32.63
N ASN A 378 -3.04 3.70 33.13
CA ASN A 378 -3.75 3.65 34.41
C ASN A 378 -5.25 3.74 34.17
N GLU A 379 -5.93 2.59 34.23
CA GLU A 379 -7.37 2.44 33.98
C GLU A 379 -8.24 3.42 34.77
N LEU A 380 -8.01 3.55 36.08
CA LEU A 380 -8.82 4.41 36.95
C LEU A 380 -8.70 5.89 36.57
N LEU A 381 -7.51 6.32 36.18
CA LEU A 381 -7.23 7.71 35.83
C LEU A 381 -7.75 8.05 34.44
N ILE A 382 -7.60 7.14 33.47
CA ILE A 382 -8.18 7.27 32.13
C ILE A 382 -9.70 7.33 32.20
N ASP A 383 -10.33 6.48 33.01
CA ASP A 383 -11.79 6.52 33.24
C ASP A 383 -12.24 7.90 33.75
N GLN A 384 -11.50 8.48 34.70
CA GLN A 384 -11.79 9.81 35.24
C GLN A 384 -11.61 10.92 34.20
N ILE A 385 -10.53 10.88 33.41
CA ILE A 385 -10.27 11.87 32.35
C ILE A 385 -11.37 11.82 31.28
N ILE A 386 -11.70 10.61 30.80
CA ILE A 386 -12.77 10.40 29.82
C ILE A 386 -14.08 10.93 30.42
N GLN A 387 -14.43 10.55 31.65
CA GLN A 387 -15.66 11.00 32.30
C GLN A 387 -15.77 12.54 32.39
N GLN A 388 -14.66 13.25 32.63
CA GLN A 388 -14.68 14.71 32.73
C GLN A 388 -14.78 15.42 31.38
N ARG A 389 -14.17 14.86 30.34
CA ARG A 389 -14.09 15.49 29.00
C ARG A 389 -15.12 14.96 28.02
N GLU A 390 -15.83 13.89 28.35
CA GLU A 390 -16.72 13.16 27.44
C GLU A 390 -17.60 14.09 26.62
N ALA A 391 -18.33 15.02 27.25
CA ALA A 391 -19.25 15.92 26.57
C ALA A 391 -18.58 16.89 25.58
N ALA A 392 -17.28 17.17 25.76
CA ALA A 392 -16.50 18.11 24.95
C ALA A 392 -15.62 17.46 23.88
N LEU A 393 -15.47 16.12 23.90
CA LEU A 393 -14.64 15.43 22.91
C LEU A 393 -15.24 15.59 21.51
N SER A 394 -14.44 15.91 20.50
CA SER A 394 -14.88 15.85 19.11
C SER A 394 -15.04 14.40 18.65
N ARG A 395 -15.64 14.20 17.48
CA ARG A 395 -15.77 12.87 16.88
C ARG A 395 -14.39 12.22 16.63
N THR A 396 -13.45 13.01 16.12
CA THR A 396 -12.06 12.60 15.88
C THR A 396 -11.36 12.19 17.18
N ASP A 397 -11.55 12.96 18.25
CA ASP A 397 -10.94 12.64 19.55
C ASP A 397 -11.47 11.29 20.08
N ILE A 398 -12.78 11.04 19.93
CA ILE A 398 -13.38 9.77 20.35
C ILE A 398 -12.76 8.59 19.58
N ILE A 399 -12.69 8.68 18.25
CA ILE A 399 -12.13 7.62 17.42
C ILE A 399 -10.69 7.32 17.81
N PHE A 400 -9.88 8.38 17.95
CA PHE A 400 -8.49 8.23 18.37
C PHE A 400 -8.36 7.52 19.73
N ILE A 401 -9.20 7.87 20.70
CA ILE A 401 -9.22 7.19 22.00
C ILE A 401 -9.61 5.72 21.85
N LEU A 402 -10.62 5.39 21.03
CA LEU A 402 -11.06 4.01 20.82
C LEU A 402 -9.97 3.14 20.16
N GLU A 403 -9.13 3.72 19.30
CA GLU A 403 -7.99 3.02 18.69
C GLU A 403 -6.85 2.74 19.68
N LYS A 404 -6.60 3.67 20.61
CA LYS A 404 -5.43 3.60 21.52
C LYS A 404 -5.75 3.01 22.89
N VAL A 405 -7.00 3.06 23.32
CA VAL A 405 -7.43 2.71 24.68
C VAL A 405 -8.41 1.54 24.64
N THR A 406 -7.95 0.34 24.97
CA THR A 406 -8.79 -0.88 24.98
C THR A 406 -9.20 -1.34 26.37
N PHE A 407 -8.60 -0.78 27.43
CA PHE A 407 -8.73 -1.25 28.81
C PHE A 407 -9.67 -0.41 29.69
N SER A 408 -10.18 0.74 29.20
CA SER A 408 -11.03 1.64 30.00
C SER A 408 -12.47 1.14 30.09
N LYS A 409 -13.09 1.26 31.27
CA LYS A 409 -14.53 0.91 31.47
C LYS A 409 -15.47 1.93 30.83
N ARG A 410 -14.97 3.10 30.45
CA ARG A 410 -15.73 4.17 29.79
C ARG A 410 -15.77 4.03 28.27
N ILE A 411 -15.09 3.06 27.68
CA ILE A 411 -15.08 2.81 26.23
C ILE A 411 -16.49 2.62 25.68
N SER A 412 -17.35 1.85 26.36
CA SER A 412 -18.75 1.68 25.95
C SER A 412 -19.53 3.00 25.90
N VAL A 413 -19.19 3.96 26.76
CA VAL A 413 -19.83 5.28 26.79
C VAL A 413 -19.34 6.15 25.62
N LEU A 414 -18.04 6.10 25.32
CA LEU A 414 -17.49 6.81 24.16
C LEU A 414 -18.03 6.25 22.83
N LYS A 415 -18.14 4.93 22.69
CA LYS A 415 -18.79 4.29 21.54
C LYS A 415 -20.23 4.75 21.39
N ARG A 416 -20.98 4.79 22.50
CA ARG A 416 -22.36 5.31 22.51
C ARG A 416 -22.42 6.76 22.03
N ARG A 417 -21.54 7.61 22.55
CA ARG A 417 -21.47 9.02 22.14
C ARG A 417 -21.07 9.18 20.67
N LEU A 418 -20.13 8.37 20.17
CA LEU A 418 -19.75 8.34 18.75
C LEU A 418 -20.96 8.03 17.86
N VAL A 419 -21.77 7.05 18.25
CA VAL A 419 -23.04 6.73 17.58
C VAL A 419 -23.98 7.93 17.64
N ASP A 420 -24.16 8.54 18.81
CA ASP A 420 -25.09 9.65 19.02
C ASP A 420 -24.75 10.87 18.15
N ILE A 421 -23.47 11.25 18.07
CA ILE A 421 -23.01 12.43 17.31
C ILE A 421 -22.84 12.15 15.81
N SER A 422 -22.85 10.90 15.38
CA SER A 422 -22.78 10.56 13.95
C SER A 422 -24.09 10.92 13.26
N SER A 423 -23.98 11.79 12.26
CA SER A 423 -25.07 12.55 11.66
C SER A 423 -25.16 12.40 10.15
N SER A 424 -24.05 12.10 9.46
CA SER A 424 -24.00 11.78 8.04
C SER A 424 -23.90 10.26 7.79
N PHE A 425 -24.08 9.84 6.54
CA PHE A 425 -23.93 8.45 6.13
C PHE A 425 -22.50 7.95 6.34
N ASP A 426 -21.50 8.74 5.93
CA ASP A 426 -20.08 8.44 6.13
C ASP A 426 -19.71 8.32 7.61
N GLU A 427 -20.22 9.25 8.43
CA GLU A 427 -19.96 9.25 9.87
C GLU A 427 -20.54 8.01 10.55
N CYS A 428 -21.73 7.58 10.14
CA CYS A 428 -22.38 6.39 10.69
C CYS A 428 -21.65 5.10 10.27
N ILE A 429 -21.15 5.04 9.03
CA ILE A 429 -20.34 3.93 8.53
C ILE A 429 -19.05 3.81 9.33
N GLU A 430 -18.29 4.88 9.49
CA GLU A 430 -17.04 4.85 10.27
C GLU A 430 -17.32 4.55 11.75
N ALA A 431 -18.40 5.07 12.33
CA ALA A 431 -18.80 4.71 13.70
C ALA A 431 -19.10 3.21 13.87
N SER A 432 -19.62 2.54 12.83
CA SER A 432 -19.94 1.11 12.86
C SER A 432 -18.70 0.22 13.04
N GLU A 433 -17.52 0.72 12.65
CA GLU A 433 -16.25 0.00 12.79
C GLU A 433 -15.82 -0.08 14.26
N TYR A 434 -16.07 0.99 15.03
CA TYR A 434 -15.70 1.08 16.45
C TYR A 434 -16.81 0.61 17.41
N ALA A 435 -18.07 0.69 16.99
CA ALA A 435 -19.24 0.56 17.85
C ALA A 435 -20.23 -0.52 17.35
N LYS A 436 -19.71 -1.69 16.96
CA LYS A 436 -20.49 -2.81 16.38
C LYS A 436 -21.73 -3.20 17.18
N GLU A 437 -21.68 -3.11 18.50
CA GLU A 437 -22.80 -3.37 19.40
C GLU A 437 -24.01 -2.42 19.20
N PHE A 438 -23.81 -1.28 18.53
CA PHE A 438 -24.84 -0.29 18.21
C PHE A 438 -25.16 -0.25 16.70
N ASN A 439 -24.75 -1.26 15.93
CA ASN A 439 -24.97 -1.28 14.48
C ASN A 439 -26.45 -1.17 14.08
N GLU A 440 -27.37 -1.72 14.86
CA GLU A 440 -28.81 -1.60 14.60
C GLU A 440 -29.27 -0.13 14.62
N GLU A 441 -28.75 0.66 15.56
CA GLU A 441 -29.11 2.07 15.66
C GLU A 441 -28.44 2.92 14.58
N LEU A 442 -27.16 2.65 14.28
CA LEU A 442 -26.46 3.28 13.17
C LEU A 442 -27.15 2.98 11.84
N ALA A 443 -27.60 1.73 11.65
CA ALA A 443 -28.38 1.33 10.49
C ALA A 443 -29.68 2.15 10.39
N ASN A 444 -30.42 2.29 11.49
CA ASN A 444 -31.63 3.11 11.53
C ASN A 444 -31.35 4.58 11.16
N LYS A 445 -30.26 5.15 11.69
CA LYS A 445 -29.84 6.53 11.35
C LYS A 445 -29.52 6.68 9.87
N CYS A 446 -28.95 5.65 9.25
CA CYS A 446 -28.58 5.66 7.84
C CYS A 446 -29.76 5.57 6.86
N LEU A 447 -30.92 5.07 7.30
CA LEU A 447 -32.08 4.85 6.41
C LEU A 447 -32.51 6.08 5.62
N ARG A 448 -32.42 7.27 6.23
CA ARG A 448 -32.80 8.55 5.59
C ARG A 448 -31.90 8.94 4.41
N PHE A 449 -30.75 8.31 4.27
CA PHE A 449 -29.79 8.58 3.19
C PHE A 449 -29.93 7.60 2.02
N LEU A 450 -30.81 6.60 2.12
CA LEU A 450 -30.94 5.57 1.09
C LEU A 450 -31.90 6.03 -0.01
N SER A 451 -31.34 6.49 -1.12
CA SER A 451 -32.13 6.98 -2.27
C SER A 451 -31.78 6.29 -3.58
N THR A 452 -30.51 5.95 -3.77
CA THR A 452 -29.97 5.31 -4.98
C THR A 452 -29.53 3.89 -4.71
N SER A 453 -29.39 3.07 -5.76
CA SER A 453 -28.84 1.71 -5.65
C SER A 453 -27.44 1.71 -5.00
N SER A 454 -26.64 2.76 -5.25
CA SER A 454 -25.34 2.98 -4.60
C SER A 454 -25.46 3.15 -3.08
N ASP A 455 -26.39 3.99 -2.62
CA ASP A 455 -26.62 4.21 -1.17
C ASP A 455 -27.00 2.91 -0.48
N TYR A 456 -27.94 2.15 -1.05
CA TYR A 456 -28.38 0.86 -0.53
C TYR A 456 -27.24 -0.17 -0.53
N ARG A 457 -26.46 -0.25 -1.61
CA ARG A 457 -25.30 -1.16 -1.69
C ARG A 457 -24.30 -0.83 -0.59
N ARG A 458 -23.95 0.44 -0.43
CA ARG A 458 -23.01 0.92 0.58
C ARG A 458 -23.56 0.69 1.98
N PHE A 459 -24.86 0.87 2.21
CA PHE A 459 -25.52 0.59 3.48
C PHE A 459 -25.43 -0.89 3.86
N LEU A 460 -25.81 -1.77 2.92
CA LEU A 460 -25.78 -3.21 3.14
C LEU A 460 -24.34 -3.70 3.40
N LYS A 461 -23.32 -3.09 2.81
CA LYS A 461 -21.91 -3.45 3.10
C LYS A 461 -21.59 -3.46 4.60
N TYR A 462 -22.12 -2.51 5.36
CA TYR A 462 -21.82 -2.37 6.80
C TYR A 462 -22.94 -2.92 7.70
N PHE A 463 -24.19 -2.83 7.26
CA PHE A 463 -25.36 -3.09 8.11
C PHE A 463 -26.16 -4.34 7.74
N LYS A 464 -25.76 -5.15 6.74
CA LYS A 464 -26.54 -6.32 6.29
C LYS A 464 -27.01 -7.27 7.40
N GLN A 465 -26.19 -7.45 8.44
CA GLN A 465 -26.47 -8.38 9.54
C GLN A 465 -27.47 -7.83 10.58
N THR A 466 -27.80 -6.54 10.51
CA THR A 466 -28.83 -5.90 11.34
C THR A 466 -30.23 -6.30 10.87
N GLU A 467 -31.24 -6.16 11.71
CA GLU A 467 -32.65 -6.37 11.32
C GLU A 467 -33.04 -5.39 10.22
N ILE A 468 -32.70 -4.12 10.38
CA ILE A 468 -32.92 -3.07 9.36
C ILE A 468 -32.18 -3.38 8.06
N GLY A 469 -30.95 -3.91 8.16
CA GLY A 469 -30.15 -4.38 7.04
C GLY A 469 -30.87 -5.43 6.21
N ARG A 470 -31.40 -6.46 6.88
CA ARG A 470 -32.19 -7.52 6.23
C ARG A 470 -33.44 -6.96 5.56
N ASP A 471 -34.13 -6.02 6.19
CA ASP A 471 -35.32 -5.38 5.61
C ASP A 471 -34.99 -4.53 4.39
N GLN A 472 -33.90 -3.75 4.42
CA GLN A 472 -33.49 -2.93 3.28
C GLN A 472 -32.90 -3.77 2.14
N GLN A 473 -32.44 -4.99 2.42
CA GLN A 473 -31.91 -5.89 1.40
C GLN A 473 -32.97 -6.21 0.35
N PHE A 474 -34.21 -6.43 0.75
CA PHE A 474 -35.31 -6.65 -0.19
C PHE A 474 -35.53 -5.41 -1.08
N LYS A 475 -35.58 -4.20 -0.49
CA LYS A 475 -35.73 -2.96 -1.25
C LYS A 475 -34.57 -2.70 -2.21
N TYR A 476 -33.35 -3.01 -1.80
CA TYR A 476 -32.18 -2.94 -2.67
C TYR A 476 -32.36 -3.85 -3.90
N TYR A 477 -32.74 -5.10 -3.69
CA TYR A 477 -32.97 -6.04 -4.80
C TYR A 477 -34.16 -5.66 -5.66
N GLU A 478 -35.23 -5.15 -5.08
CA GLU A 478 -36.34 -4.57 -5.83
C GLU A 478 -35.85 -3.38 -6.69
N LEU A 479 -34.98 -2.51 -6.15
CA LEU A 479 -34.45 -1.36 -6.85
C LEU A 479 -33.55 -1.75 -8.02
N ILE A 480 -32.57 -2.65 -7.81
CA ILE A 480 -31.64 -3.04 -8.88
C ILE A 480 -32.29 -3.94 -9.94
N SER A 481 -33.46 -4.53 -9.66
CA SER A 481 -34.22 -5.34 -10.62
C SER A 481 -35.34 -4.56 -11.31
N LYS A 482 -35.44 -3.24 -11.14
CA LYS A 482 -36.50 -2.43 -11.77
C LYS A 482 -36.25 -2.21 -13.26
N GLU A 483 -35.04 -1.79 -13.60
CA GLU A 483 -34.68 -1.40 -14.96
C GLU A 483 -33.22 -1.81 -15.25
N ALA A 484 -32.93 -2.07 -16.52
CA ALA A 484 -31.58 -2.38 -16.97
C ALA A 484 -30.74 -1.11 -17.05
N GLU A 485 -29.50 -1.20 -16.54
CA GLU A 485 -28.51 -0.13 -16.54
C GLU A 485 -27.55 -0.33 -17.72
N ASN A 486 -27.44 0.65 -18.63
CA ASN A 486 -26.41 0.68 -19.67
C ASN A 486 -25.03 0.90 -19.01
N LEU A 487 -24.00 0.16 -19.42
CA LEU A 487 -22.67 0.23 -18.78
C LEU A 487 -21.84 1.47 -19.12
N GLY A 488 -22.38 2.41 -19.91
CA GLY A 488 -21.74 3.71 -20.17
C GLY A 488 -20.63 3.66 -21.22
N ASP A 489 -20.05 4.83 -21.50
CA ASP A 489 -19.07 5.05 -22.58
C ASP A 489 -17.68 4.43 -22.34
N GLN A 490 -17.40 3.97 -21.12
CA GLN A 490 -16.17 3.21 -20.82
C GLN A 490 -16.23 1.81 -21.41
N ILE A 491 -17.44 1.25 -21.55
CA ILE A 491 -17.68 -0.09 -22.07
C ILE A 491 -18.28 -0.04 -23.47
N ASN A 492 -19.35 0.74 -23.64
CA ASN A 492 -20.08 0.86 -24.89
C ASN A 492 -19.50 1.98 -25.75
N SER A 493 -19.65 1.83 -27.06
CA SER A 493 -19.15 2.74 -28.09
C SER A 493 -20.23 3.01 -29.14
N GLU A 494 -19.91 3.76 -30.19
CA GLU A 494 -20.81 3.93 -31.35
C GLU A 494 -20.93 2.67 -32.23
N TYR A 495 -20.12 1.64 -31.96
CA TYR A 495 -20.07 0.37 -32.70
C TYR A 495 -21.05 -0.65 -32.10
N GLY A 496 -20.93 -1.92 -32.50
CA GLY A 496 -21.67 -3.01 -31.85
C GLY A 496 -20.84 -3.61 -30.73
N ASP A 497 -21.26 -3.40 -29.48
CA ASP A 497 -20.64 -3.93 -28.27
C ASP A 497 -21.54 -5.00 -27.65
N TYR A 498 -21.13 -6.26 -27.72
CA TYR A 498 -22.03 -7.36 -27.37
C TYR A 498 -21.29 -8.62 -26.88
N ALA A 499 -22.06 -9.67 -26.57
CA ALA A 499 -21.54 -10.94 -26.07
C ALA A 499 -20.65 -10.83 -24.82
N PRO A 500 -21.10 -10.15 -23.74
CA PRO A 500 -20.30 -10.02 -22.53
C PRO A 500 -19.96 -11.38 -21.90
N LYS A 501 -18.74 -11.49 -21.39
CA LYS A 501 -18.25 -12.57 -20.53
C LYS A 501 -17.56 -11.96 -19.32
N ILE A 502 -18.07 -12.23 -18.14
CA ILE A 502 -17.52 -11.73 -16.89
C ILE A 502 -16.74 -12.83 -16.18
N SER A 503 -15.60 -12.49 -15.59
CA SER A 503 -14.87 -13.39 -14.70
C SER A 503 -15.74 -13.74 -13.49
N PRO A 504 -15.57 -14.93 -12.88
CA PRO A 504 -16.43 -15.35 -11.77
C PRO A 504 -16.40 -14.44 -10.54
N ASP A 505 -15.29 -13.75 -10.30
CA ASP A 505 -15.17 -12.76 -9.24
C ASP A 505 -15.90 -11.43 -9.54
N GLY A 506 -16.37 -11.24 -10.78
CA GLY A 506 -17.05 -10.03 -11.25
C GLY A 506 -16.12 -8.88 -11.58
N GLU A 507 -14.80 -9.10 -11.63
CA GLU A 507 -13.80 -8.03 -11.69
C GLU A 507 -13.22 -7.78 -13.11
N THR A 508 -13.44 -8.69 -14.07
CA THR A 508 -12.98 -8.56 -15.47
C THR A 508 -14.12 -8.84 -16.43
N LEU A 509 -14.34 -7.94 -17.39
CA LEU A 509 -15.36 -8.07 -18.43
C LEU A 509 -14.70 -8.14 -19.80
N TYR A 510 -14.90 -9.26 -20.49
CA TYR A 510 -14.58 -9.43 -21.90
C TYR A 510 -15.84 -9.26 -22.73
N PHE A 511 -15.72 -8.72 -23.93
CA PHE A 511 -16.84 -8.61 -24.86
C PHE A 511 -16.34 -8.46 -26.28
N ILE A 512 -17.26 -8.57 -27.23
CA ILE A 512 -16.98 -8.38 -28.66
C ILE A 512 -17.30 -6.93 -29.02
N ARG A 513 -16.39 -6.27 -29.71
CA ARG A 513 -16.66 -5.02 -30.43
C ARG A 513 -16.52 -5.25 -31.93
N MET A 514 -17.55 -4.86 -32.68
CA MET A 514 -17.62 -5.10 -34.12
C MET A 514 -17.12 -3.90 -34.94
N ASP A 515 -16.29 -4.16 -35.95
CA ASP A 515 -15.81 -3.19 -36.96
C ASP A 515 -15.16 -1.91 -36.38
N HIS A 516 -14.50 -2.01 -35.22
CA HIS A 516 -13.80 -0.87 -34.60
C HIS A 516 -12.51 -0.51 -35.37
N PRO A 517 -12.18 0.78 -35.56
CA PRO A 517 -10.97 1.20 -36.30
C PRO A 517 -9.65 0.67 -35.74
N ASP A 518 -9.56 0.50 -34.42
CA ASP A 518 -8.40 -0.09 -33.73
C ASP A 518 -8.46 -1.63 -33.64
N GLY A 519 -9.41 -2.26 -34.34
CA GLY A 519 -9.60 -3.70 -34.43
C GLY A 519 -8.76 -4.38 -35.51
N TYR A 520 -8.76 -5.71 -35.51
CA TYR A 520 -8.16 -6.53 -36.57
C TYR A 520 -9.17 -6.90 -37.67
N GLY A 521 -10.44 -6.53 -37.48
CA GLY A 521 -11.51 -6.58 -38.47
C GLY A 521 -12.63 -7.56 -38.09
N GLY A 522 -13.86 -7.23 -38.44
CA GLY A 522 -15.02 -8.04 -38.10
C GLY A 522 -15.35 -7.96 -36.61
N GLU A 523 -15.00 -8.98 -35.84
CA GLU A 523 -15.31 -9.09 -34.41
C GLU A 523 -14.00 -9.21 -33.62
N ASP A 524 -13.79 -8.28 -32.67
CA ASP A 524 -12.58 -8.23 -31.86
C ASP A 524 -12.93 -8.33 -30.37
N ILE A 525 -12.09 -9.04 -29.62
CA ILE A 525 -12.20 -9.15 -28.16
C ILE A 525 -11.67 -7.87 -27.52
N PHE A 526 -12.51 -7.22 -26.74
CA PHE A 526 -12.17 -6.11 -25.84
C PHE A 526 -12.28 -6.57 -24.39
N VAL A 527 -11.49 -5.93 -23.52
CA VAL A 527 -11.47 -6.21 -22.08
C VAL A 527 -11.53 -4.92 -21.28
N SER A 528 -12.28 -4.96 -20.18
CA SER A 528 -12.32 -3.90 -19.17
C SER A 528 -12.22 -4.51 -17.77
N TYR A 529 -11.68 -3.73 -16.83
CA TYR A 529 -11.44 -4.13 -15.45
C TYR A 529 -12.26 -3.27 -14.50
N LEU A 530 -12.88 -3.90 -13.51
CA LEU A 530 -13.61 -3.20 -12.46
C LEU A 530 -12.60 -2.51 -11.53
N LYS A 531 -12.67 -1.20 -11.43
CA LYS A 531 -11.85 -0.38 -10.54
C LYS A 531 -12.37 -0.44 -9.10
N GLU A 532 -11.56 0.05 -8.15
CA GLU A 532 -11.91 0.08 -6.72
C GLU A 532 -13.16 0.93 -6.38
N ASP A 533 -13.55 1.83 -7.29
CA ASP A 533 -14.71 2.71 -7.19
C ASP A 533 -16.02 2.09 -7.74
N ASP A 534 -16.03 0.78 -8.06
CA ASP A 534 -17.13 0.05 -8.71
C ASP A 534 -17.43 0.54 -10.15
N GLU A 535 -16.53 1.31 -10.78
CA GLU A 535 -16.63 1.69 -12.19
C GLU A 535 -15.74 0.82 -13.08
N TRP A 536 -16.17 0.59 -14.31
CA TRP A 536 -15.34 -0.09 -15.31
C TRP A 536 -14.25 0.84 -15.84
N SER A 537 -13.06 0.29 -16.10
CA SER A 537 -12.03 1.00 -16.86
C SER A 537 -12.46 1.19 -18.32
N GLU A 538 -11.81 2.10 -19.03
CA GLU A 538 -11.92 2.18 -20.48
C GLU A 538 -11.61 0.79 -21.09
N ALA A 539 -12.45 0.35 -22.02
CA ALA A 539 -12.28 -0.92 -22.70
C ALA A 539 -11.09 -0.91 -23.66
N VAL A 540 -10.24 -1.92 -23.54
CA VAL A 540 -9.01 -2.05 -24.32
C VAL A 540 -9.10 -3.25 -25.24
N ASN A 541 -8.67 -3.11 -26.50
CA ASN A 541 -8.52 -4.23 -27.42
C ASN A 541 -7.46 -5.21 -26.88
N ILE A 542 -7.80 -6.50 -26.76
CA ILE A 542 -6.92 -7.50 -26.11
C ILE A 542 -5.65 -7.82 -26.92
N SER A 543 -5.56 -7.37 -28.18
CA SER A 543 -4.44 -7.58 -29.10
C SER A 543 -4.21 -9.04 -29.53
N THR A 544 -3.25 -9.25 -30.42
CA THR A 544 -2.71 -10.58 -30.75
C THR A 544 -2.09 -11.26 -29.53
N PRO A 545 -2.12 -12.60 -29.44
CA PRO A 545 -2.61 -13.55 -30.45
C PRO A 545 -4.12 -13.83 -30.40
N LEU A 546 -4.85 -13.24 -29.46
CA LEU A 546 -6.27 -13.52 -29.24
C LEU A 546 -7.14 -12.89 -30.34
N ASN A 547 -6.83 -11.66 -30.73
CA ASN A 547 -7.42 -11.06 -31.92
C ASN A 547 -6.55 -11.35 -33.15
N ASN A 548 -7.20 -11.79 -34.23
CA ASN A 548 -6.64 -11.96 -35.56
C ASN A 548 -7.67 -11.50 -36.62
N ASN A 549 -7.39 -11.69 -37.91
CA ASN A 549 -8.26 -11.23 -39.00
C ASN A 549 -9.63 -11.95 -39.11
N GLY A 550 -9.88 -12.96 -38.27
CA GLY A 550 -11.17 -13.68 -38.17
C GLY A 550 -12.13 -13.00 -37.20
N HIS A 551 -13.24 -13.69 -36.90
CA HIS A 551 -14.19 -13.25 -35.88
C HIS A 551 -13.77 -13.81 -34.52
N ASN A 552 -13.42 -12.91 -33.60
CA ASN A 552 -12.86 -13.25 -32.30
C ASN A 552 -13.89 -12.97 -31.19
N GLY A 553 -14.09 -13.96 -30.32
CA GLY A 553 -14.95 -13.81 -29.15
C GLY A 553 -14.52 -14.72 -28.00
N VAL A 554 -15.00 -14.42 -26.80
CA VAL A 554 -14.84 -15.28 -25.62
C VAL A 554 -16.13 -16.06 -25.39
N TYR A 555 -16.04 -17.38 -25.23
CA TYR A 555 -17.14 -18.22 -24.76
C TYR A 555 -17.23 -18.24 -23.25
N SER A 556 -16.10 -18.44 -22.58
CA SER A 556 -16.08 -18.62 -21.13
C SER A 556 -14.73 -18.22 -20.57
N VAL A 557 -14.77 -17.73 -19.33
CA VAL A 557 -13.60 -17.49 -18.50
C VAL A 557 -13.47 -18.66 -17.53
N SER A 558 -12.26 -19.17 -17.31
CA SER A 558 -12.01 -20.20 -16.30
C SER A 558 -12.30 -19.69 -14.89
N GLN A 559 -12.45 -20.62 -13.93
CA GLN A 559 -12.78 -20.23 -12.57
C GLN A 559 -11.76 -19.28 -11.93
N ASP A 560 -10.51 -19.32 -12.36
CA ASP A 560 -9.41 -18.51 -11.84
C ASP A 560 -9.06 -17.29 -12.72
N GLY A 561 -9.78 -17.08 -13.84
CA GLY A 561 -9.50 -15.99 -14.77
C GLY A 561 -8.24 -16.18 -15.61
N GLN A 562 -7.56 -17.32 -15.51
CA GLN A 562 -6.27 -17.55 -16.18
C GLN A 562 -6.37 -18.32 -17.48
N GLU A 563 -7.55 -18.83 -17.85
CA GLU A 563 -7.80 -19.45 -19.14
C GLU A 563 -9.06 -18.87 -19.77
N LEU A 564 -9.02 -18.65 -21.08
CA LEU A 564 -10.18 -18.24 -21.88
C LEU A 564 -10.50 -19.33 -22.89
N PHE A 565 -11.78 -19.63 -23.00
CA PHE A 565 -12.34 -20.40 -24.08
C PHE A 565 -12.80 -19.44 -25.17
N LEU A 566 -12.32 -19.63 -26.38
CA LEU A 566 -12.44 -18.67 -27.47
C LEU A 566 -13.30 -19.21 -28.61
N HIS A 567 -14.02 -18.29 -29.23
CA HIS A 567 -14.69 -18.41 -30.51
C HIS A 567 -13.79 -17.78 -31.58
N ASN A 568 -13.08 -18.60 -32.35
CA ASN A 568 -12.44 -18.24 -33.62
C ASN A 568 -11.80 -19.51 -34.27
N GLN A 569 -11.34 -19.40 -35.51
CA GLN A 569 -10.45 -20.35 -36.17
C GLN A 569 -8.98 -19.91 -36.01
N TYR A 570 -8.29 -20.42 -34.98
CA TYR A 570 -6.86 -20.19 -34.78
C TYR A 570 -5.98 -21.24 -35.48
N GLN A 571 -6.54 -22.41 -35.76
CA GLN A 571 -5.93 -23.52 -36.48
C GLN A 571 -6.97 -24.10 -37.45
N ASP A 572 -6.52 -24.73 -38.54
CA ASP A 572 -7.39 -25.38 -39.55
C ASP A 572 -8.10 -26.64 -39.00
N ARG A 573 -9.01 -26.44 -38.04
CA ARG A 573 -9.78 -27.50 -37.34
C ARG A 573 -11.29 -27.20 -37.27
N GLY A 574 -11.79 -26.33 -38.16
CA GLY A 574 -13.21 -26.02 -38.29
C GLY A 574 -13.79 -25.25 -37.10
N ASN A 575 -15.07 -25.46 -36.80
CA ASN A 575 -15.84 -24.73 -35.77
C ASN A 575 -15.60 -25.23 -34.33
N ASN A 576 -14.40 -25.71 -34.03
CA ASN A 576 -14.04 -26.16 -32.69
C ASN A 576 -13.60 -24.97 -31.82
N PRO A 577 -13.92 -24.95 -30.51
CA PRO A 577 -13.44 -23.90 -29.62
C PRO A 577 -11.92 -24.00 -29.42
N SER A 578 -11.29 -22.86 -29.15
CA SER A 578 -9.89 -22.81 -28.71
C SER A 578 -9.77 -22.47 -27.24
N ILE A 579 -8.64 -22.84 -26.62
CA ILE A 579 -8.26 -22.41 -25.28
C ILE A 579 -6.97 -21.61 -25.36
N THR A 580 -6.90 -20.49 -24.64
CA THR A 580 -5.66 -19.79 -24.32
C THR A 580 -5.51 -19.68 -22.81
N ARG A 581 -4.29 -19.46 -22.35
CA ARG A 581 -3.98 -19.29 -20.93
C ARG A 581 -2.97 -18.19 -20.70
N ILE A 582 -2.97 -17.65 -19.49
CA ILE A 582 -1.94 -16.70 -19.04
C ILE A 582 -0.71 -17.49 -18.61
N GLU A 583 0.40 -17.27 -19.32
CA GLU A 583 1.74 -17.73 -18.94
C GLU A 583 2.68 -16.52 -18.93
N ASP A 584 3.45 -16.34 -17.85
CA ASP A 584 4.38 -15.22 -17.71
C ASP A 584 3.76 -13.82 -17.93
N GLN A 585 2.49 -13.66 -17.53
CA GLN A 585 1.69 -12.43 -17.62
C GLN A 585 1.26 -12.06 -19.06
N VAL A 586 1.34 -13.00 -20.00
CA VAL A 586 0.83 -12.83 -21.36
C VAL A 586 -0.08 -14.00 -21.72
N TRP A 587 -1.05 -13.75 -22.60
CA TRP A 587 -1.85 -14.84 -23.17
C TRP A 587 -1.03 -15.65 -24.16
N THR A 588 -1.09 -16.98 -24.06
CA THR A 588 -0.45 -17.89 -25.00
C THR A 588 -1.18 -17.93 -26.34
N GLU A 589 -0.52 -18.45 -27.37
CA GLU A 589 -1.17 -18.80 -28.63
C GLU A 589 -2.38 -19.73 -28.37
N PRO A 590 -3.57 -19.43 -28.91
CA PRO A 590 -4.74 -20.27 -28.70
C PRO A 590 -4.60 -21.67 -29.32
N GLU A 591 -4.97 -22.69 -28.55
CA GLU A 591 -4.94 -24.09 -28.95
C GLU A 591 -6.37 -24.61 -29.23
N THR A 592 -6.64 -25.02 -30.48
CA THR A 592 -7.94 -25.56 -30.87
C THR A 592 -8.21 -26.93 -30.28
N GLN A 593 -9.29 -27.02 -29.51
CA GLN A 593 -9.71 -28.22 -28.79
C GLN A 593 -10.51 -29.12 -29.71
N TYR A 594 -10.13 -30.39 -29.83
CA TYR A 594 -10.90 -31.35 -30.62
C TYR A 594 -12.11 -31.85 -29.84
N ILE A 595 -13.31 -31.64 -30.38
CA ILE A 595 -14.55 -32.22 -29.89
C ILE A 595 -15.06 -33.24 -30.92
N PRO A 596 -15.16 -34.53 -30.56
CA PRO A 596 -15.62 -35.56 -31.48
C PRO A 596 -17.09 -35.32 -31.86
N GLU A 597 -17.39 -35.54 -33.15
CA GLU A 597 -18.75 -35.45 -33.71
C GLU A 597 -19.46 -34.11 -33.45
N LEU A 598 -18.73 -33.00 -33.24
CA LEU A 598 -19.37 -31.69 -33.03
C LEU A 598 -20.23 -31.27 -34.24
N ASN A 599 -19.71 -31.48 -35.46
CA ASN A 599 -20.38 -31.40 -36.76
C ASN A 599 -21.52 -30.35 -36.85
N SER A 600 -21.23 -29.11 -36.45
CA SER A 600 -22.21 -28.02 -36.52
C SER A 600 -22.51 -27.67 -37.97
N ASN A 601 -23.80 -27.73 -38.34
CA ASN A 601 -24.29 -27.30 -39.66
C ASN A 601 -24.36 -25.77 -39.80
N GLY A 602 -24.21 -25.04 -38.68
CA GLY A 602 -24.26 -23.58 -38.62
C GLY A 602 -22.93 -22.96 -38.19
N ASN A 603 -22.73 -21.69 -38.57
CA ASN A 603 -21.58 -20.88 -38.16
C ASN A 603 -21.81 -20.17 -36.82
N TYR A 604 -23.07 -19.97 -36.42
CA TYR A 604 -23.41 -19.32 -35.16
C TYR A 604 -23.54 -20.36 -34.05
N HIS A 605 -22.65 -20.27 -33.06
CA HIS A 605 -22.65 -21.13 -31.89
C HIS A 605 -22.10 -20.35 -30.70
N ASN A 606 -22.59 -20.68 -29.52
CA ASN A 606 -22.15 -20.09 -28.25
C ASN A 606 -22.02 -21.19 -27.21
N GLY A 607 -21.29 -20.93 -26.14
CA GLY A 607 -21.15 -21.89 -25.07
C GLY A 607 -20.65 -21.28 -23.76
N SER A 608 -20.64 -22.12 -22.73
CA SER A 608 -20.22 -21.77 -21.38
C SER A 608 -19.59 -22.99 -20.71
N LEU A 609 -18.46 -22.76 -20.04
CA LEU A 609 -17.74 -23.79 -19.31
C LEU A 609 -18.22 -23.82 -17.86
N SER A 610 -18.39 -25.01 -17.30
CA SER A 610 -18.56 -25.18 -15.87
C SER A 610 -17.33 -24.70 -15.11
N VAL A 611 -17.53 -24.19 -13.90
CA VAL A 611 -16.46 -23.69 -13.02
C VAL A 611 -15.34 -24.72 -12.81
N ASP A 612 -15.67 -26.00 -12.66
CA ASP A 612 -14.69 -27.08 -12.51
C ASP A 612 -13.96 -27.47 -13.81
N GLY A 613 -14.32 -26.86 -14.94
CA GLY A 613 -13.73 -27.09 -16.25
C GLY A 613 -14.04 -28.46 -16.87
N LYS A 614 -14.94 -29.23 -16.26
CA LYS A 614 -15.29 -30.61 -16.67
C LYS A 614 -16.39 -30.67 -17.72
N TYR A 615 -17.21 -29.63 -17.83
CA TYR A 615 -18.38 -29.59 -18.70
C TYR A 615 -18.38 -28.32 -19.55
N LEU A 616 -18.57 -28.48 -20.85
CA LEU A 616 -18.80 -27.39 -21.79
C LEU A 616 -20.23 -27.51 -22.29
N LEU A 617 -21.05 -26.50 -22.06
CA LEU A 617 -22.38 -26.41 -22.66
C LEU A 617 -22.26 -25.60 -23.94
N MET A 618 -22.86 -26.08 -25.03
CA MET A 618 -22.85 -25.38 -26.31
C MET A 618 -24.23 -25.39 -26.96
N SER A 619 -24.62 -24.24 -27.52
CA SER A 619 -25.74 -24.10 -28.44
C SER A 619 -25.21 -24.30 -29.86
N VAL A 620 -25.61 -25.40 -30.50
CA VAL A 620 -25.15 -25.82 -31.84
C VAL A 620 -26.28 -26.47 -32.63
N ASN A 621 -26.26 -26.33 -33.96
CA ASN A 621 -27.17 -27.04 -34.86
C ASN A 621 -26.50 -28.33 -35.36
N ARG A 622 -27.03 -29.47 -34.91
CA ARG A 622 -26.54 -30.80 -35.26
C ARG A 622 -27.63 -31.64 -35.92
N TYR A 623 -27.24 -32.78 -36.47
CA TYR A 623 -28.17 -33.73 -37.10
C TYR A 623 -29.26 -34.26 -36.15
N ASP A 624 -28.99 -34.22 -34.84
CA ASP A 624 -29.86 -34.66 -33.75
C ASP A 624 -30.54 -33.50 -32.99
N SER A 625 -30.46 -32.27 -33.51
CA SER A 625 -31.22 -31.12 -32.98
C SER A 625 -32.72 -31.27 -33.28
N PHE A 626 -33.57 -30.85 -32.34
CA PHE A 626 -35.02 -30.82 -32.53
C PHE A 626 -35.46 -29.68 -33.47
N GLY A 627 -34.73 -28.56 -33.45
CA GLY A 627 -35.04 -27.35 -34.20
C GLY A 627 -33.81 -26.69 -34.82
N GLY A 628 -33.56 -25.43 -34.44
CA GLY A 628 -32.41 -24.65 -34.87
C GLY A 628 -31.14 -25.08 -34.15
N ASN A 629 -30.52 -24.14 -33.43
CA ASN A 629 -29.51 -24.54 -32.46
C ASN A 629 -30.20 -25.14 -31.23
N ASP A 630 -29.69 -26.28 -30.79
CA ASP A 630 -30.08 -26.92 -29.53
C ASP A 630 -28.89 -26.81 -28.55
N ILE A 631 -29.17 -26.91 -27.26
CA ILE A 631 -28.14 -26.94 -26.22
C ILE A 631 -27.71 -28.38 -25.97
N TYR A 632 -26.38 -28.57 -25.95
CA TYR A 632 -25.72 -29.83 -25.64
C TYR A 632 -24.74 -29.65 -24.48
N ALA A 633 -24.54 -30.72 -23.69
CA ALA A 633 -23.46 -30.83 -22.72
C ALA A 633 -22.34 -31.73 -23.26
N ILE A 634 -21.10 -31.28 -23.10
CA ILE A 634 -19.89 -31.95 -23.58
C ILE A 634 -19.00 -32.19 -22.36
N LEU A 635 -18.67 -33.45 -22.11
CA LEU A 635 -17.95 -33.87 -20.90
C LEU A 635 -16.46 -34.04 -21.21
N LYS A 636 -15.60 -33.76 -20.23
CA LYS A 636 -14.22 -34.28 -20.23
C LYS A 636 -14.14 -35.66 -19.60
N ASP A 637 -13.35 -36.53 -20.20
CA ASP A 637 -12.94 -37.79 -19.58
C ASP A 637 -11.82 -37.60 -18.54
N GLU A 638 -11.40 -38.69 -17.89
CA GLU A 638 -10.32 -38.71 -16.90
C GLU A 638 -8.96 -38.30 -17.48
N PHE A 639 -8.80 -38.33 -18.81
CA PHE A 639 -7.59 -37.93 -19.53
C PHE A 639 -7.65 -36.48 -20.04
N GLY A 640 -8.77 -35.78 -19.82
CA GLY A 640 -8.99 -34.40 -20.23
C GLY A 640 -9.51 -34.23 -21.67
N ASN A 641 -9.87 -35.31 -22.36
CA ASN A 641 -10.42 -35.23 -23.72
C ASN A 641 -11.92 -34.94 -23.69
N TRP A 642 -12.37 -34.06 -24.57
CA TRP A 642 -13.80 -33.83 -24.80
C TRP A 642 -14.46 -35.06 -25.43
N GLN A 643 -15.63 -35.40 -24.92
CA GLN A 643 -16.47 -36.50 -25.40
C GLN A 643 -17.54 -35.98 -26.37
N GLU A 644 -18.33 -36.89 -26.95
CA GLU A 644 -19.42 -36.52 -27.86
C GLU A 644 -20.50 -35.67 -27.13
N PRO A 645 -21.07 -34.65 -27.79
CA PRO A 645 -22.13 -33.82 -27.21
C PRO A 645 -23.42 -34.59 -26.88
N ILE A 646 -23.97 -34.33 -25.68
CA ILE A 646 -25.23 -34.89 -25.17
C ILE A 646 -26.33 -33.83 -25.28
N ASN A 647 -27.37 -34.07 -26.10
CA ASN A 647 -28.53 -33.17 -26.20
C ASN A 647 -29.24 -33.07 -24.84
N LEU A 648 -29.55 -31.86 -24.37
CA LEU A 648 -30.18 -31.65 -23.05
C LEU A 648 -31.65 -32.11 -22.95
N GLY A 649 -32.24 -32.55 -24.06
CA GLY A 649 -33.59 -33.12 -24.13
C GLY A 649 -34.71 -32.07 -24.29
N GLU A 650 -35.91 -32.57 -24.56
CA GLU A 650 -37.10 -31.78 -24.95
C GLU A 650 -37.62 -30.80 -23.87
N THR A 651 -37.17 -30.95 -22.62
CA THR A 651 -37.50 -29.98 -21.56
C THR A 651 -36.77 -28.66 -21.77
N ILE A 652 -35.53 -28.71 -22.26
CA ILE A 652 -34.70 -27.53 -22.50
C ILE A 652 -34.80 -27.11 -23.96
N ASN A 653 -34.55 -28.06 -24.87
CA ASN A 653 -34.51 -27.83 -26.30
C ASN A 653 -35.91 -27.96 -26.90
N THR A 654 -36.24 -27.06 -27.83
CA THR A 654 -37.57 -26.98 -28.45
C THR A 654 -37.47 -27.23 -29.95
N TYR A 655 -38.59 -27.14 -30.66
CA TYR A 655 -38.59 -27.17 -32.12
C TYR A 655 -38.00 -25.88 -32.75
N ALA A 656 -37.64 -24.89 -31.92
CA ALA A 656 -37.12 -23.60 -32.34
C ALA A 656 -35.62 -23.46 -32.03
N GLU A 657 -35.14 -22.25 -31.78
CA GLU A 657 -33.73 -21.97 -31.51
C GLU A 657 -33.51 -21.68 -30.03
N GLU A 658 -32.58 -22.42 -29.43
CA GLU A 658 -32.01 -22.16 -28.11
C GLU A 658 -30.57 -21.65 -28.24
N GLY A 659 -30.22 -20.64 -27.44
CA GLY A 659 -28.95 -19.93 -27.53
C GLY A 659 -28.48 -19.37 -26.20
N SER A 660 -27.37 -18.63 -26.26
CA SER A 660 -26.76 -17.90 -25.13
C SER A 660 -26.67 -18.70 -23.83
N VAL A 661 -26.34 -20.00 -23.91
CA VAL A 661 -26.32 -20.86 -22.72
C VAL A 661 -25.20 -20.45 -21.77
N PHE A 662 -25.54 -20.30 -20.50
CA PHE A 662 -24.63 -20.00 -19.41
C PHE A 662 -24.88 -20.96 -18.25
N ILE A 663 -23.84 -21.68 -17.82
CA ILE A 663 -23.88 -22.50 -16.60
C ILE A 663 -23.35 -21.69 -15.41
N ALA A 664 -24.16 -21.59 -14.36
CA ALA A 664 -23.83 -20.81 -13.19
C ALA A 664 -22.77 -21.47 -12.30
N ALA A 665 -22.21 -20.70 -11.38
CA ALA A 665 -21.13 -21.14 -10.50
C ALA A 665 -21.49 -22.30 -9.57
N ASP A 666 -22.78 -22.60 -9.38
CA ASP A 666 -23.26 -23.76 -8.64
C ASP A 666 -23.18 -25.09 -9.42
N GLY A 667 -22.87 -25.04 -10.72
CA GLY A 667 -22.76 -26.20 -11.61
C GLY A 667 -24.09 -26.95 -11.83
N GLN A 668 -25.22 -26.34 -11.44
CA GLN A 668 -26.54 -26.96 -11.47
C GLN A 668 -27.59 -26.08 -12.17
N THR A 669 -27.44 -24.76 -12.10
CA THR A 669 -28.36 -23.81 -12.70
C THR A 669 -27.83 -23.38 -14.07
N ILE A 670 -28.69 -23.44 -15.10
CA ILE A 670 -28.41 -22.87 -16.41
C ILE A 670 -29.34 -21.70 -16.70
N TYR A 671 -28.83 -20.74 -17.45
CA TYR A 671 -29.56 -19.63 -18.04
C TYR A 671 -29.37 -19.72 -19.54
N PHE A 672 -30.43 -19.58 -20.31
CA PHE A 672 -30.36 -19.72 -21.76
C PHE A 672 -31.47 -18.91 -22.42
N SER A 673 -31.22 -18.48 -23.65
CA SER A 673 -32.25 -17.85 -24.47
C SER A 673 -32.98 -18.91 -25.28
N SER A 674 -34.28 -18.74 -25.48
CA SER A 674 -35.07 -19.60 -26.34
C SER A 674 -36.10 -18.79 -27.12
N ALA A 675 -36.28 -19.17 -28.38
CA ALA A 675 -37.37 -18.67 -29.19
C ALA A 675 -38.64 -19.55 -29.05
N GLY A 676 -38.52 -20.81 -28.62
CA GLY A 676 -39.60 -21.80 -28.63
C GLY A 676 -40.40 -21.92 -27.33
N HIS A 677 -39.84 -21.49 -26.20
CA HIS A 677 -40.58 -21.39 -24.94
C HIS A 677 -41.48 -20.15 -24.90
N PRO A 678 -42.63 -20.18 -24.18
CA PRO A 678 -43.50 -19.01 -24.05
C PRO A 678 -42.80 -17.82 -23.37
N GLY A 679 -42.82 -16.65 -24.01
CA GLY A 679 -42.17 -15.43 -23.50
C GLY A 679 -42.69 -14.12 -24.10
N PHE A 680 -41.90 -13.05 -23.99
CA PHE A 680 -42.28 -11.66 -24.28
C PHE A 680 -41.72 -11.12 -25.60
N GLY A 681 -40.70 -11.78 -26.15
CA GLY A 681 -39.90 -11.26 -27.26
C GLY A 681 -39.61 -12.32 -28.31
N ASP A 682 -38.52 -12.11 -29.04
CA ASP A 682 -38.09 -12.99 -30.12
C ASP A 682 -37.21 -14.15 -29.64
N GLN A 683 -36.33 -13.87 -28.69
CA GLN A 683 -35.58 -14.83 -27.90
C GLN A 683 -35.63 -14.30 -26.47
N ASP A 684 -36.25 -15.06 -25.57
CA ASP A 684 -36.38 -14.68 -24.16
C ASP A 684 -35.44 -15.52 -23.31
N MET A 685 -35.01 -14.98 -22.17
CA MET A 685 -34.23 -15.71 -21.18
C MET A 685 -35.08 -16.55 -20.25
N PHE A 686 -34.58 -17.76 -20.07
CA PHE A 686 -35.10 -18.76 -19.16
C PHE A 686 -34.00 -19.24 -18.22
N MET A 687 -34.43 -19.72 -17.06
CA MET A 687 -33.59 -20.42 -16.09
C MET A 687 -34.12 -21.83 -15.86
N SER A 688 -33.22 -22.81 -15.74
CA SER A 688 -33.55 -24.17 -15.34
C SER A 688 -32.47 -24.77 -14.43
N ARG A 689 -32.84 -25.75 -13.62
CA ARG A 689 -31.96 -26.45 -12.67
C ARG A 689 -31.90 -27.94 -12.99
N ARG A 690 -30.68 -28.46 -13.03
CA ARG A 690 -30.42 -29.89 -13.22
C ARG A 690 -30.89 -30.67 -11.99
N LEU A 691 -31.74 -31.68 -12.19
CA LEU A 691 -32.44 -32.37 -11.09
C LEU A 691 -31.67 -33.58 -10.55
N ASP A 692 -30.73 -34.11 -11.31
CA ASP A 692 -29.86 -35.23 -10.92
C ASP A 692 -28.48 -35.11 -11.57
N ASN A 693 -27.72 -36.21 -11.63
CA ASN A 693 -26.39 -36.23 -12.26
C ASN A 693 -26.43 -36.40 -13.79
N SER A 694 -27.60 -36.61 -14.39
CA SER A 694 -27.77 -36.69 -15.84
C SER A 694 -27.83 -35.30 -16.46
N TRP A 695 -27.48 -35.20 -17.75
CA TRP A 695 -27.60 -33.97 -18.53
C TRP A 695 -28.95 -33.83 -19.25
N THR A 696 -29.89 -34.75 -19.01
CA THR A 696 -31.18 -34.81 -19.70
C THR A 696 -32.39 -34.61 -18.77
N ASN A 697 -32.16 -34.48 -17.46
CA ASN A 697 -33.22 -34.26 -16.48
C ASN A 697 -33.12 -32.87 -15.82
N TRP A 698 -34.01 -31.98 -16.26
CA TRP A 698 -34.03 -30.56 -15.90
C TRP A 698 -35.39 -30.15 -15.36
N SER A 699 -35.42 -29.14 -14.49
CA SER A 699 -36.69 -28.50 -14.12
C SER A 699 -37.33 -27.81 -15.33
N THR A 700 -38.64 -27.60 -15.28
CA THR A 700 -39.33 -26.76 -16.28
C THR A 700 -38.65 -25.38 -16.34
N PRO A 701 -38.29 -24.88 -17.54
CA PRO A 701 -37.70 -23.56 -17.71
C PRO A 701 -38.62 -22.45 -17.18
N VAL A 702 -38.04 -21.51 -16.44
CA VAL A 702 -38.73 -20.35 -15.86
C VAL A 702 -38.29 -19.10 -16.61
N ASN A 703 -39.23 -18.40 -17.24
CA ASN A 703 -38.96 -17.13 -17.92
C ASN A 703 -38.55 -16.05 -16.88
N LEU A 704 -37.51 -15.27 -17.16
CA LEU A 704 -36.98 -14.26 -16.24
C LEU A 704 -37.80 -12.96 -16.18
N GLY A 705 -38.89 -12.87 -16.94
CA GLY A 705 -39.86 -11.78 -16.89
C GLY A 705 -39.50 -10.55 -17.73
N GLU A 706 -40.48 -9.68 -17.91
CA GLU A 706 -40.45 -8.52 -18.83
C GLU A 706 -39.39 -7.45 -18.49
N ARG A 707 -38.82 -7.49 -17.29
CA ARG A 707 -37.76 -6.54 -16.87
C ARG A 707 -36.40 -6.94 -17.42
N ILE A 708 -36.16 -8.24 -17.54
CA ILE A 708 -34.94 -8.80 -18.12
C ILE A 708 -35.13 -8.95 -19.62
N ASN A 709 -36.28 -9.50 -20.03
CA ASN A 709 -36.67 -9.72 -21.42
C ASN A 709 -37.48 -8.54 -21.97
N SER A 710 -36.89 -7.73 -22.85
CA SER A 710 -37.59 -6.65 -23.54
C SER A 710 -38.13 -7.10 -24.90
N PRO A 711 -38.93 -6.26 -25.57
CA PRO A 711 -39.34 -6.50 -26.95
C PRO A 711 -38.18 -6.48 -27.98
N GLU A 712 -37.03 -5.90 -27.62
CA GLU A 712 -35.84 -5.81 -28.46
C GLU A 712 -35.03 -7.11 -28.46
N LYS A 713 -33.90 -7.13 -29.18
CA LYS A 713 -32.99 -8.29 -29.16
C LYS A 713 -32.12 -8.21 -27.90
N ASP A 714 -32.39 -9.08 -26.92
CA ASP A 714 -31.61 -9.21 -25.69
C ASP A 714 -30.95 -10.59 -25.61
N ASN A 715 -29.61 -10.65 -25.66
CA ASN A 715 -28.88 -11.92 -25.79
C ASN A 715 -27.58 -11.95 -24.95
N PHE A 716 -26.91 -13.11 -24.96
CA PHE A 716 -25.57 -13.34 -24.37
C PHE A 716 -25.44 -13.01 -22.88
N TYR A 717 -26.34 -13.58 -22.09
CA TYR A 717 -26.41 -13.31 -20.67
C TYR A 717 -25.31 -14.03 -19.89
N VAL A 718 -24.73 -13.35 -18.90
CA VAL A 718 -23.68 -13.88 -18.05
C VAL A 718 -23.85 -13.37 -16.61
N ILE A 719 -23.53 -14.23 -15.64
CA ILE A 719 -23.76 -13.96 -14.22
C ILE A 719 -22.45 -14.24 -13.45
N PRO A 720 -21.89 -13.28 -12.69
CA PRO A 720 -20.74 -13.54 -11.84
C PRO A 720 -21.11 -14.50 -10.69
N ALA A 721 -20.12 -15.11 -10.02
CA ALA A 721 -20.37 -16.10 -8.97
C ALA A 721 -21.22 -15.59 -7.80
N LYS A 722 -21.23 -14.27 -7.58
CA LYS A 722 -22.07 -13.60 -6.58
C LYS A 722 -23.57 -13.67 -6.91
N GLY A 723 -23.93 -13.79 -8.19
CA GLY A 723 -25.30 -13.99 -8.65
C GLY A 723 -26.23 -12.79 -8.43
N ASP A 724 -25.72 -11.59 -8.17
CA ASP A 724 -26.53 -10.41 -7.88
C ASP A 724 -26.95 -9.61 -9.12
N PHE A 725 -26.19 -9.71 -10.22
CA PHE A 725 -26.50 -9.10 -11.51
C PHE A 725 -26.43 -10.11 -12.65
N ILE A 726 -27.21 -9.84 -13.70
CA ILE A 726 -26.99 -10.40 -15.04
C ILE A 726 -26.40 -9.29 -15.92
N TYR A 727 -25.40 -9.63 -16.71
CA TYR A 727 -24.85 -8.80 -17.77
C TYR A 727 -25.26 -9.39 -19.11
N PHE A 728 -25.65 -8.56 -20.07
CA PHE A 728 -26.20 -9.01 -21.35
C PHE A 728 -26.06 -7.91 -22.41
N SER A 729 -26.19 -8.27 -23.68
CA SER A 729 -26.24 -7.29 -24.77
C SER A 729 -27.66 -7.04 -25.23
N SER A 730 -27.93 -5.81 -25.67
CA SER A 730 -29.26 -5.38 -26.07
C SER A 730 -29.23 -4.28 -27.13
N THR A 731 -30.23 -4.25 -28.00
CA THR A 731 -30.46 -3.17 -28.98
C THR A 731 -31.40 -2.08 -28.48
N ARG A 732 -31.64 -2.02 -27.16
CA ARG A 732 -32.32 -0.88 -26.49
C ARG A 732 -31.55 0.43 -26.67
N ASP A 733 -32.23 1.56 -26.44
CA ASP A 733 -31.65 2.92 -26.51
C ASP A 733 -30.31 3.03 -25.76
N GLY A 734 -29.23 3.31 -26.49
CA GLY A 734 -27.86 3.32 -26.00
C GLY A 734 -26.92 4.20 -26.82
N TYR A 735 -25.62 3.93 -26.73
CA TYR A 735 -24.55 4.62 -27.44
C TYR A 735 -24.39 4.14 -28.88
N GLY A 736 -24.51 2.83 -29.10
CA GLY A 736 -24.23 2.17 -30.37
C GLY A 736 -25.39 1.37 -30.95
N LYS A 737 -25.05 0.40 -31.81
CA LYS A 737 -26.04 -0.46 -32.50
C LYS A 737 -26.54 -1.61 -31.63
N GLU A 738 -25.67 -2.11 -30.76
CA GLU A 738 -25.93 -3.10 -29.72
C GLU A 738 -24.99 -2.73 -28.57
N ASP A 739 -25.53 -2.66 -27.36
CA ASP A 739 -24.83 -2.17 -26.17
C ASP A 739 -24.89 -3.21 -25.05
N ILE A 740 -23.94 -3.15 -24.11
CA ILE A 740 -23.90 -4.00 -22.93
C ILE A 740 -24.62 -3.31 -21.76
N TYR A 741 -25.50 -4.08 -21.12
CA TYR A 741 -26.30 -3.68 -19.97
C TYR A 741 -26.07 -4.63 -18.79
N ARG A 742 -26.45 -4.18 -17.60
CA ARG A 742 -26.65 -5.04 -16.43
C ARG A 742 -28.01 -4.83 -15.78
N ILE A 743 -28.54 -5.85 -15.12
CA ILE A 743 -29.76 -5.76 -14.32
C ILE A 743 -29.66 -6.68 -13.09
N GLY A 744 -30.23 -6.27 -11.97
CA GLY A 744 -30.25 -7.06 -10.75
C GLY A 744 -31.10 -8.32 -10.89
N LEU A 745 -30.55 -9.47 -10.49
CA LEU A 745 -31.24 -10.76 -10.52
C LEU A 745 -32.10 -10.94 -9.26
N PRO A 746 -33.43 -11.16 -9.40
CA PRO A 746 -34.31 -11.48 -8.27
C PRO A 746 -33.83 -12.67 -7.46
N MET A 747 -34.01 -12.63 -6.13
CA MET A 747 -33.44 -13.62 -5.18
C MET A 747 -33.85 -15.07 -5.48
N ASP A 748 -35.10 -15.31 -5.87
CA ASP A 748 -35.68 -16.60 -6.21
C ASP A 748 -35.14 -17.18 -7.53
N MET A 749 -34.65 -16.30 -8.40
CA MET A 749 -34.06 -16.64 -9.69
C MET A 749 -32.54 -16.82 -9.61
N ARG A 750 -31.90 -16.66 -8.44
CA ARG A 750 -30.45 -16.80 -8.29
C ARG A 750 -29.97 -18.26 -8.31
N PRO A 751 -28.71 -18.50 -8.71
CA PRO A 751 -28.07 -19.79 -8.47
C PRO A 751 -27.84 -20.01 -6.97
N LYS A 752 -27.52 -21.24 -6.58
CA LYS A 752 -27.15 -21.53 -5.19
C LYS A 752 -25.89 -20.74 -4.80
N PRO A 753 -25.78 -20.27 -3.54
CA PRO A 753 -24.61 -19.52 -3.10
C PRO A 753 -23.35 -20.38 -3.14
N VAL A 754 -22.24 -19.72 -3.44
CA VAL A 754 -20.90 -20.31 -3.48
C VAL A 754 -19.92 -19.48 -2.65
N THR A 755 -18.81 -20.10 -2.26
CA THR A 755 -17.66 -19.39 -1.66
C THR A 755 -16.54 -19.28 -2.69
N LEU A 756 -16.12 -18.06 -3.00
CA LEU A 756 -14.93 -17.77 -3.80
C LEU A 756 -13.71 -17.70 -2.88
N VAL A 757 -12.76 -18.61 -3.04
CA VAL A 757 -11.50 -18.61 -2.27
C VAL A 757 -10.38 -18.12 -3.18
N LYS A 758 -9.77 -16.98 -2.84
CA LYS A 758 -8.60 -16.40 -3.50
C LYS A 758 -7.37 -16.51 -2.61
N GLY A 759 -6.18 -16.61 -3.18
CA GLY A 759 -4.93 -16.48 -2.43
C GLY A 759 -3.72 -16.79 -3.30
N ARG A 760 -2.55 -16.94 -2.68
CA ARG A 760 -1.34 -17.42 -3.36
C ARG A 760 -0.74 -18.65 -2.71
N VAL A 761 -0.07 -19.46 -3.51
CA VAL A 761 0.76 -20.58 -3.07
C VAL A 761 2.20 -20.11 -2.95
N PHE A 762 2.79 -20.30 -1.77
CA PHE A 762 4.15 -19.82 -1.50
C PHE A 762 4.96 -20.80 -0.64
N ASN A 763 6.28 -20.69 -0.77
CA ASN A 763 7.24 -21.40 0.04
C ASN A 763 7.33 -20.79 1.44
N ARG A 764 7.09 -21.57 2.49
CA ARG A 764 7.20 -21.09 3.87
C ARG A 764 8.60 -20.57 4.23
N LYS A 765 9.64 -21.11 3.61
CA LYS A 765 11.04 -20.84 3.99
C LYS A 765 11.50 -19.43 3.57
N ASP A 766 11.09 -18.97 2.40
CA ASP A 766 11.56 -17.73 1.79
C ASP A 766 10.43 -16.82 1.25
N ASN A 767 9.16 -17.22 1.41
CA ASN A 767 7.96 -16.54 0.93
C ASN A 767 7.86 -16.36 -0.60
N GLN A 768 8.69 -17.06 -1.37
CA GLN A 768 8.62 -17.06 -2.83
C GLN A 768 7.37 -17.80 -3.31
N SER A 769 6.74 -17.27 -4.36
CA SER A 769 5.59 -17.91 -4.99
C SER A 769 6.01 -19.20 -5.69
N ILE A 770 5.16 -20.23 -5.62
CA ILE A 770 5.42 -21.54 -6.23
C ILE A 770 4.33 -21.83 -7.26
N PRO A 771 4.71 -22.12 -8.53
CA PRO A 771 3.81 -22.76 -9.48
C PRO A 771 3.34 -24.11 -8.93
N ALA A 772 2.04 -24.25 -8.72
CA ALA A 772 1.43 -25.43 -8.14
C ALA A 772 0.07 -25.73 -8.79
N THR A 773 -0.43 -26.93 -8.56
CA THR A 773 -1.85 -27.27 -8.81
C THR A 773 -2.57 -27.32 -7.47
N VAL A 774 -3.65 -26.55 -7.33
CA VAL A 774 -4.52 -26.57 -6.14
C VAL A 774 -5.67 -27.51 -6.42
N TYR A 775 -5.84 -28.53 -5.56
CA TYR A 775 -6.94 -29.48 -5.60
C TYR A 775 -7.96 -29.13 -4.52
N TYR A 776 -9.24 -29.39 -4.78
CA TYR A 776 -10.29 -29.35 -3.78
C TYR A 776 -11.16 -30.61 -3.87
N GLU A 777 -11.51 -31.15 -2.71
CA GLU A 777 -12.16 -32.44 -2.53
C GLU A 777 -13.29 -32.34 -1.51
N ASP A 778 -14.22 -33.28 -1.63
CA ASP A 778 -15.27 -33.50 -0.63
C ASP A 778 -14.70 -34.34 0.52
N LEU A 779 -14.68 -33.81 1.74
CA LEU A 779 -14.14 -34.50 2.91
C LEU A 779 -15.01 -35.68 3.36
N GLU A 780 -16.30 -35.70 3.01
CA GLU A 780 -17.20 -36.78 3.39
C GLU A 780 -17.09 -37.97 2.43
N THR A 781 -16.96 -37.72 1.13
CA THR A 781 -16.90 -38.79 0.11
C THR A 781 -15.47 -39.13 -0.33
N GLY A 782 -14.52 -38.22 -0.17
CA GLY A 782 -13.16 -38.34 -0.71
C GLY A 782 -13.03 -38.07 -2.21
N GLU A 783 -14.10 -37.61 -2.85
CA GLU A 783 -14.10 -37.27 -4.28
C GLU A 783 -13.29 -35.99 -4.53
N VAL A 784 -12.36 -36.03 -5.49
CA VAL A 784 -11.68 -34.83 -5.98
C VAL A 784 -12.62 -34.09 -6.94
N LEU A 785 -13.13 -32.95 -6.49
CA LEU A 785 -14.17 -32.21 -7.19
C LEU A 785 -13.59 -31.37 -8.33
N GLY A 786 -12.36 -30.86 -8.17
CA GLY A 786 -11.64 -30.23 -9.26
C GLY A 786 -10.26 -29.74 -8.85
N SER A 787 -9.63 -29.00 -9.77
CA SER A 787 -8.30 -28.44 -9.56
C SER A 787 -8.08 -27.19 -10.42
N VAL A 788 -7.20 -26.30 -9.96
CA VAL A 788 -6.74 -25.12 -10.70
C VAL A 788 -5.22 -25.03 -10.67
N ARG A 789 -4.63 -24.41 -11.68
CA ARG A 789 -3.19 -24.11 -11.70
C ARG A 789 -2.98 -22.71 -11.16
N THR A 790 -1.96 -22.54 -10.33
CA THR A 790 -1.59 -21.19 -9.88
C THR A 790 -0.95 -20.41 -11.02
N ASN A 791 -1.03 -19.08 -10.97
CA ASN A 791 -0.21 -18.22 -11.81
C ASN A 791 1.28 -18.58 -11.68
N SER A 792 1.96 -18.78 -12.81
CA SER A 792 3.36 -19.22 -12.84
C SER A 792 4.33 -18.24 -12.14
N LYS A 793 3.97 -16.96 -12.05
CA LYS A 793 4.82 -15.90 -11.53
C LYS A 793 4.39 -15.43 -10.14
N THR A 794 3.11 -15.20 -9.94
CA THR A 794 2.57 -14.66 -8.67
C THR A 794 2.19 -15.76 -7.69
N GLY A 795 2.00 -17.00 -8.15
CA GLY A 795 1.49 -18.11 -7.35
C GLY A 795 0.02 -17.96 -6.99
N GLU A 796 -0.68 -16.97 -7.53
CA GLU A 796 -2.08 -16.70 -7.24
C GLU A 796 -2.98 -17.82 -7.76
N TYR A 797 -4.04 -18.11 -7.02
CA TYR A 797 -5.05 -19.08 -7.39
C TYR A 797 -6.43 -18.60 -6.94
N GLN A 798 -7.45 -19.14 -7.58
CA GLN A 798 -8.83 -18.96 -7.20
C GLN A 798 -9.60 -20.27 -7.40
N ILE A 799 -10.37 -20.65 -6.39
CA ILE A 799 -11.31 -21.79 -6.46
C ILE A 799 -12.70 -21.36 -6.01
N ILE A 800 -13.73 -22.00 -6.56
CA ILE A 800 -15.12 -21.78 -6.16
C ILE A 800 -15.68 -23.04 -5.53
N LEU A 801 -16.21 -22.90 -4.32
CA LEU A 801 -16.74 -23.99 -3.51
C LEU A 801 -18.25 -23.82 -3.35
N VAL A 802 -19.02 -24.81 -3.80
CA VAL A 802 -20.50 -24.78 -3.80
C VAL A 802 -21.03 -25.16 -2.42
N VAL A 803 -22.14 -24.53 -1.98
CA VAL A 803 -22.83 -24.92 -0.74
C VAL A 803 -23.23 -26.40 -0.71
N GLY A 804 -23.22 -26.99 0.48
CA GLY A 804 -23.76 -28.32 0.78
C GLY A 804 -22.71 -29.38 1.09
N ARG A 805 -21.43 -29.02 1.22
CA ARG A 805 -20.32 -29.97 1.43
C ARG A 805 -19.31 -29.45 2.45
N LYS A 806 -18.52 -30.38 3.01
CA LYS A 806 -17.28 -30.06 3.72
C LYS A 806 -16.12 -30.23 2.76
N TYR A 807 -15.35 -29.18 2.54
CA TYR A 807 -14.24 -29.18 1.59
C TYR A 807 -12.90 -29.35 2.28
N GLY A 808 -12.02 -30.10 1.63
CA GLY A 808 -10.58 -30.06 1.85
C GLY A 808 -9.93 -29.50 0.59
N TYR A 809 -8.90 -28.67 0.73
CA TYR A 809 -8.16 -28.15 -0.42
C TYR A 809 -6.68 -27.96 -0.09
N TYR A 810 -5.82 -28.18 -1.08
CA TYR A 810 -4.38 -28.24 -0.88
C TYR A 810 -3.63 -27.99 -2.20
N ALA A 811 -2.43 -27.41 -2.10
CA ALA A 811 -1.54 -27.21 -3.25
C ALA A 811 -0.62 -28.43 -3.45
N VAL A 812 -0.25 -28.73 -4.68
CA VAL A 812 0.74 -29.77 -5.02
C VAL A 812 1.79 -29.17 -5.94
N ALA A 813 3.05 -29.32 -5.58
CA ALA A 813 4.20 -28.97 -6.41
C ALA A 813 5.36 -29.95 -6.13
N ASP A 814 6.18 -30.20 -7.16
CA ASP A 814 7.31 -31.11 -7.07
C ASP A 814 8.34 -30.65 -6.02
N LYS A 815 8.86 -31.59 -5.22
CA LYS A 815 9.85 -31.35 -4.14
C LYS A 815 9.33 -30.54 -2.95
N TYR A 816 8.02 -30.40 -2.82
CA TYR A 816 7.38 -29.76 -1.68
C TYR A 816 6.41 -30.70 -0.97
N LEU A 817 6.23 -30.44 0.33
CA LEU A 817 5.16 -31.00 1.15
C LEU A 817 4.13 -29.90 1.42
N SER A 818 2.86 -30.26 1.35
CA SER A 818 1.74 -29.31 1.38
C SER A 818 0.99 -29.28 2.69
N GLN A 819 0.68 -28.07 3.16
CA GLN A 819 -0.28 -27.87 4.23
C GLN A 819 -1.70 -27.80 3.62
N SER A 820 -2.56 -28.74 4.00
CA SER A 820 -3.97 -28.75 3.60
C SER A 820 -4.77 -27.66 4.33
N GLU A 821 -5.89 -27.25 3.78
CA GLU A 821 -6.92 -26.43 4.44
C GLU A 821 -8.29 -27.11 4.31
N ASN A 822 -9.25 -26.68 5.12
CA ASN A 822 -10.63 -27.17 5.06
C ASN A 822 -11.66 -26.06 5.29
N MET A 823 -12.89 -26.31 4.84
CA MET A 823 -13.99 -25.37 4.97
C MET A 823 -15.33 -26.11 5.04
N ASP A 824 -16.09 -25.88 6.10
CA ASP A 824 -17.46 -26.39 6.22
C ASP A 824 -18.43 -25.43 5.52
N LEU A 825 -19.04 -25.88 4.43
CA LEU A 825 -20.04 -25.15 3.65
C LEU A 825 -21.37 -25.91 3.59
N VAL A 826 -21.64 -26.83 4.53
CA VAL A 826 -22.92 -27.56 4.58
C VAL A 826 -24.10 -26.59 4.63
N HIS A 827 -23.92 -25.46 5.32
CA HIS A 827 -24.86 -24.36 5.34
C HIS A 827 -24.16 -23.05 4.95
N LEU A 828 -24.61 -22.46 3.85
CA LEU A 828 -24.13 -21.17 3.36
C LEU A 828 -25.34 -20.33 2.97
N PRO A 829 -25.71 -19.29 3.75
CA PRO A 829 -26.91 -18.51 3.46
C PRO A 829 -26.72 -17.59 2.23
N GLU A 830 -25.48 -17.23 1.91
CA GLU A 830 -25.17 -16.29 0.85
C GLU A 830 -23.75 -16.44 0.33
N TYR A 831 -23.49 -15.85 -0.84
CA TYR A 831 -22.15 -15.77 -1.42
C TYR A 831 -21.11 -15.24 -0.42
N ARG A 832 -19.93 -15.86 -0.41
CA ARG A 832 -18.80 -15.45 0.43
C ARG A 832 -17.52 -15.34 -0.39
N LYS A 833 -16.69 -14.35 -0.09
CA LYS A 833 -15.32 -14.23 -0.62
C LYS A 833 -14.35 -14.46 0.53
N GLU A 834 -13.39 -15.35 0.35
CA GLU A 834 -12.39 -15.72 1.33
C GLU A 834 -10.99 -15.54 0.76
N ASN A 835 -10.08 -14.98 1.55
CA ASN A 835 -8.68 -14.84 1.21
C ASN A 835 -7.86 -15.87 2.00
N GLN A 836 -7.42 -16.93 1.34
CA GLN A 836 -6.66 -18.02 1.96
C GLN A 836 -5.39 -18.32 1.15
N ASN A 837 -4.23 -18.04 1.72
CA ASN A 837 -2.97 -18.48 1.12
C ASN A 837 -2.70 -19.95 1.45
N LEU A 838 -2.03 -20.66 0.55
CA LEU A 838 -1.60 -22.04 0.76
C LEU A 838 -0.09 -22.10 0.92
N THR A 839 0.35 -22.91 1.88
CA THR A 839 1.77 -23.00 2.25
C THR A 839 2.35 -24.33 1.79
N LEU A 840 3.49 -24.25 1.11
CA LEU A 840 4.32 -25.38 0.77
C LEU A 840 5.65 -25.29 1.55
N VAL A 841 6.19 -26.43 1.98
CA VAL A 841 7.53 -26.52 2.58
C VAL A 841 8.44 -27.41 1.74
N PRO A 842 9.72 -27.04 1.54
CA PRO A 842 10.62 -27.85 0.76
C PRO A 842 10.93 -29.16 1.51
N ILE A 843 11.25 -30.21 0.76
CA ILE A 843 11.65 -31.51 1.34
C ILE A 843 13.07 -31.40 1.91
N GLU A 844 13.19 -30.77 3.07
CA GLU A 844 14.45 -30.52 3.78
C GLU A 844 14.29 -30.84 5.28
N THR A 845 15.35 -31.37 5.90
CA THR A 845 15.39 -31.60 7.36
C THR A 845 15.07 -30.33 8.13
N GLY A 846 14.21 -30.46 9.15
CA GLY A 846 13.75 -29.37 10.01
C GLY A 846 12.49 -28.65 9.51
N GLN A 847 12.05 -28.90 8.28
CA GLN A 847 10.78 -28.36 7.79
C GLN A 847 9.59 -29.09 8.40
N SER A 848 8.49 -28.37 8.66
CA SER A 848 7.29 -28.95 9.27
C SER A 848 6.01 -28.44 8.60
N ILE A 849 4.93 -29.21 8.64
CA ILE A 849 3.59 -28.73 8.28
C ILE A 849 2.60 -29.08 9.38
N THR A 850 1.56 -28.27 9.52
CA THR A 850 0.40 -28.64 10.33
C THR A 850 -0.56 -29.47 9.47
N MET A 851 -1.07 -30.59 10.00
CA MET A 851 -2.09 -31.39 9.32
C MET A 851 -3.48 -30.88 9.73
N ASN A 852 -4.01 -29.93 8.96
CA ASN A 852 -5.25 -29.22 9.30
C ASN A 852 -6.51 -30.07 9.09
N ASN A 853 -6.44 -31.14 8.30
CA ASN A 853 -7.57 -32.00 7.97
C ASN A 853 -7.49 -33.32 8.77
N LEU A 854 -6.95 -33.26 9.99
CA LEU A 854 -7.04 -34.30 10.99
C LEU A 854 -8.07 -33.94 12.06
N PHE A 855 -9.12 -34.75 12.13
CA PHE A 855 -10.27 -34.50 12.97
C PHE A 855 -10.34 -35.53 14.10
N PHE A 856 -10.57 -35.03 15.31
CA PHE A 856 -10.76 -35.80 16.53
C PHE A 856 -11.99 -35.26 17.27
N ASP A 857 -12.75 -36.13 17.94
CA ASP A 857 -13.74 -35.67 18.89
C ASP A 857 -13.09 -35.05 20.14
N THR A 858 -13.85 -34.23 20.87
CA THR A 858 -13.39 -33.56 22.08
C THR A 858 -12.84 -34.58 23.08
N LYS A 859 -11.60 -34.36 23.55
CA LYS A 859 -10.86 -35.26 24.46
C LYS A 859 -10.63 -36.68 23.91
N GLN A 860 -10.84 -36.91 22.62
CA GLN A 860 -10.55 -38.18 21.97
C GLN A 860 -9.30 -38.10 21.10
N TRP A 861 -8.73 -39.27 20.83
CA TRP A 861 -7.59 -39.47 19.93
C TRP A 861 -7.94 -40.37 18.73
N THR A 862 -9.14 -40.95 18.68
CA THR A 862 -9.60 -41.69 17.51
C THR A 862 -9.76 -40.76 16.32
N LEU A 863 -9.09 -41.10 15.21
CA LEU A 863 -9.19 -40.38 13.94
C LEU A 863 -10.60 -40.55 13.35
N LYS A 864 -11.21 -39.45 12.89
CA LYS A 864 -12.46 -39.53 12.14
C LYS A 864 -12.22 -39.98 10.69
N PRO A 865 -13.20 -40.61 10.01
CA PRO A 865 -13.06 -41.10 8.64
C PRO A 865 -12.50 -40.07 7.64
N GLU A 866 -12.94 -38.82 7.74
CA GLU A 866 -12.53 -37.69 6.89
C GLU A 866 -11.01 -37.41 6.99
N SER A 867 -10.38 -37.78 8.11
CA SER A 867 -8.94 -37.61 8.35
C SER A 867 -8.09 -38.52 7.47
N TYR A 868 -8.64 -39.65 7.02
CA TYR A 868 -7.89 -40.61 6.22
C TYR A 868 -7.53 -40.09 4.84
N LEU A 869 -8.24 -39.08 4.31
CA LEU A 869 -7.91 -38.44 3.03
C LEU A 869 -6.53 -37.77 3.09
N GLU A 870 -6.30 -36.94 4.11
CA GLU A 870 -5.00 -36.30 4.33
C GLU A 870 -3.91 -37.34 4.58
N LEU A 871 -4.17 -38.32 5.45
CA LEU A 871 -3.19 -39.35 5.75
C LEU A 871 -2.82 -40.19 4.51
N ASN A 872 -3.78 -40.50 3.63
CA ASN A 872 -3.51 -41.19 2.37
C ASN A 872 -2.65 -40.35 1.42
N ARG A 873 -2.82 -39.02 1.39
CA ARG A 873 -1.95 -38.13 0.61
C ARG A 873 -0.52 -38.15 1.15
N ILE A 874 -0.35 -38.12 2.47
CA ILE A 874 0.97 -38.21 3.10
C ILE A 874 1.62 -39.58 2.83
N VAL A 875 0.86 -40.68 2.86
CA VAL A 875 1.36 -42.02 2.49
C VAL A 875 1.90 -42.00 1.05
N LYS A 876 1.12 -41.50 0.08
CA LYS A 876 1.58 -41.36 -1.32
C LYS A 876 2.85 -40.53 -1.43
N PHE A 877 2.93 -39.42 -0.69
CA PHE A 877 4.14 -38.60 -0.62
C PHE A 877 5.35 -39.37 -0.07
N LEU A 878 5.18 -40.16 0.99
CA LEU A 878 6.25 -40.97 1.59
C LEU A 878 6.68 -42.15 0.71
N GLU A 879 5.77 -42.70 -0.09
CA GLU A 879 6.04 -43.73 -1.11
C GLU A 879 6.90 -43.14 -2.25
N GLN A 880 6.53 -41.95 -2.74
CA GLN A 880 7.27 -41.25 -3.79
C GLN A 880 8.63 -40.74 -3.32
N ASN A 881 8.80 -40.52 -2.01
CA ASN A 881 10.03 -39.99 -1.43
C ASN A 881 10.62 -40.97 -0.39
N PRO A 882 11.20 -42.11 -0.81
CA PRO A 882 11.58 -43.20 0.09
C PRO A 882 12.69 -42.84 1.10
N GLN A 883 13.45 -41.78 0.86
CA GLN A 883 14.50 -41.29 1.76
C GLN A 883 13.97 -40.38 2.86
N VAL A 884 12.75 -39.86 2.72
CA VAL A 884 12.18 -38.93 3.71
C VAL A 884 11.83 -39.67 4.98
N LYS A 885 12.32 -39.15 6.11
CA LYS A 885 11.94 -39.56 7.45
C LYS A 885 11.10 -38.46 8.07
N ILE A 886 10.09 -38.84 8.85
CA ILE A 886 9.18 -37.89 9.48
C ILE A 886 9.09 -38.11 10.99
N GLU A 887 8.87 -37.01 11.70
CA GLU A 887 8.39 -36.96 13.08
C GLU A 887 6.94 -36.45 13.08
N ILE A 888 6.07 -37.13 13.82
CA ILE A 888 4.67 -36.78 14.03
C ILE A 888 4.57 -36.16 15.43
N GLY A 889 4.39 -34.84 15.49
CA GLY A 889 4.29 -34.09 16.72
C GLY A 889 2.83 -33.82 17.11
N GLY A 890 2.38 -34.32 18.26
CA GLY A 890 1.08 -33.97 18.82
C GLY A 890 1.18 -32.79 19.78
N HIS A 891 0.22 -31.86 19.72
CA HIS A 891 0.18 -30.67 20.58
C HIS A 891 -1.23 -30.45 21.16
N THR A 892 -1.29 -29.86 22.36
CA THR A 892 -2.53 -29.39 23.01
C THR A 892 -2.46 -27.90 23.29
N ASP A 893 -3.58 -27.33 23.72
CA ASP A 893 -3.63 -26.01 24.37
C ASP A 893 -3.31 -26.12 25.87
N ASP A 894 -3.47 -25.01 26.59
CA ASP A 894 -3.27 -24.87 28.05
C ASP A 894 -4.47 -25.34 28.90
N VAL A 895 -5.48 -25.98 28.30
CA VAL A 895 -6.71 -26.38 29.01
C VAL A 895 -6.61 -27.83 29.44
N GLY A 896 -6.35 -28.04 30.73
CA GLY A 896 -6.22 -29.37 31.32
C GLY A 896 -5.10 -29.40 32.34
N SER A 897 -4.73 -30.59 32.79
CA SER A 897 -3.47 -30.79 33.53
C SER A 897 -2.38 -31.20 32.54
N ASP A 898 -1.14 -30.77 32.76
CA ASP A 898 0.04 -31.09 31.94
C ASP A 898 0.15 -32.59 31.61
N GLU A 899 -0.11 -33.46 32.59
CA GLU A 899 -0.07 -34.91 32.42
C GLU A 899 -1.12 -35.42 31.40
N ASN A 900 -2.36 -34.98 31.53
CA ASN A 900 -3.43 -35.32 30.59
C ASN A 900 -3.17 -34.77 29.19
N ASN A 901 -2.64 -33.54 29.10
CA ASN A 901 -2.29 -32.89 27.84
C ASN A 901 -1.13 -33.62 27.13
N GLN A 902 -0.13 -34.05 27.90
CA GLN A 902 0.97 -34.89 27.42
C GLN A 902 0.48 -36.25 26.92
N ILE A 903 -0.40 -36.93 27.66
CA ILE A 903 -0.96 -38.22 27.25
C ILE A 903 -1.81 -38.06 25.98
N LEU A 904 -2.69 -37.05 25.93
CA LEU A 904 -3.59 -36.83 24.81
C LEU A 904 -2.83 -36.54 23.52
N SER A 905 -1.85 -35.63 23.58
CA SER A 905 -0.99 -35.31 22.43
C SER A 905 -0.19 -36.53 21.94
N ALA A 906 0.42 -37.30 22.85
CA ALA A 906 1.16 -38.50 22.51
C ALA A 906 0.26 -39.56 21.85
N LYS A 907 -0.95 -39.77 22.37
CA LYS A 907 -1.93 -40.70 21.79
C LYS A 907 -2.36 -40.27 20.39
N ARG A 908 -2.65 -38.98 20.17
CA ARG A 908 -3.00 -38.47 18.83
C ARG A 908 -1.88 -38.66 17.81
N ALA A 909 -0.64 -38.36 18.20
CA ALA A 909 0.53 -38.61 17.35
C ALA A 909 0.72 -40.10 17.06
N TYR A 910 0.48 -40.94 18.06
CA TYR A 910 0.56 -42.40 17.93
C TYR A 910 -0.50 -42.97 16.99
N GLU A 911 -1.74 -42.48 16.99
CA GLU A 911 -2.79 -42.94 16.07
C GLU A 911 -2.43 -42.67 14.61
N VAL A 912 -1.87 -41.49 14.33
CA VAL A 912 -1.34 -41.15 13.00
C VAL A 912 -0.17 -42.06 12.62
N TYR A 913 0.76 -42.30 13.56
CA TYR A 913 1.86 -43.24 13.37
C TYR A 913 1.37 -44.64 13.03
N GLN A 914 0.41 -45.17 13.80
CA GLN A 914 -0.18 -46.49 13.58
C GLN A 914 -0.85 -46.58 12.22
N TYR A 915 -1.52 -45.51 11.79
CA TYR A 915 -2.10 -45.45 10.46
C TYR A 915 -1.04 -45.63 9.36
N PHE A 916 0.07 -44.88 9.43
CA PHE A 916 1.15 -45.01 8.44
C PHE A 916 1.79 -46.39 8.45
N VAL A 917 2.02 -46.98 9.62
CA VAL A 917 2.51 -48.37 9.73
C VAL A 917 1.52 -49.36 9.08
N SER A 918 0.21 -49.17 9.28
CA SER A 918 -0.82 -50.01 8.65
C SER A 918 -0.85 -49.90 7.12
N LYS A 919 -0.33 -48.81 6.56
CA LYS A 919 -0.15 -48.56 5.12
C LYS A 919 1.24 -48.95 4.62
N SER A 920 1.97 -49.77 5.38
CA SER A 920 3.30 -50.29 5.00
C SER A 920 4.40 -49.25 4.93
N VAL A 921 4.25 -48.08 5.56
CA VAL A 921 5.36 -47.15 5.73
C VAL A 921 6.35 -47.73 6.74
N THR A 922 7.61 -47.86 6.33
CA THR A 922 8.71 -48.45 7.10
C THR A 922 8.89 -47.76 8.46
N VAL A 923 8.86 -48.54 9.55
CA VAL A 923 8.88 -48.05 10.94
C VAL A 923 10.09 -47.17 11.23
N GLU A 924 11.26 -47.48 10.67
CA GLU A 924 12.51 -46.72 10.86
C GLU A 924 12.43 -45.29 10.30
N ARG A 925 11.45 -45.01 9.43
CA ARG A 925 11.20 -43.69 8.86
C ARG A 925 10.30 -42.83 9.73
N LEU A 926 9.59 -43.42 10.68
CA LEU A 926 8.56 -42.76 11.47
C LEU A 926 9.01 -42.57 12.92
N LEU A 927 8.77 -41.38 13.45
CA LEU A 927 8.88 -41.05 14.87
C LEU A 927 7.58 -40.36 15.30
N TYR A 928 7.12 -40.57 16.53
CA TYR A 928 6.00 -39.82 17.09
C TYR A 928 6.38 -39.26 18.45
N ILE A 929 5.95 -38.03 18.73
CA ILE A 929 6.22 -37.34 20.00
C ILE A 929 4.96 -36.58 20.41
N GLY A 930 4.54 -36.74 21.67
CA GLY A 930 3.58 -35.83 22.30
C GLY A 930 4.33 -34.67 22.94
N TYR A 931 3.94 -33.43 22.65
CA TYR A 931 4.52 -32.24 23.25
C TYR A 931 3.64 -31.62 24.35
N GLY A 932 2.42 -32.12 24.53
CA GLY A 932 1.41 -31.48 25.37
C GLY A 932 1.26 -30.01 24.99
N GLU A 933 1.23 -29.16 26.01
CA GLU A 933 1.12 -27.70 25.88
C GLU A 933 2.46 -26.98 25.80
N THR A 934 3.58 -27.71 25.88
CA THR A 934 4.93 -27.12 26.06
C THR A 934 5.49 -26.39 24.84
N LYS A 935 4.89 -26.60 23.66
CA LYS A 935 5.27 -25.97 22.38
C LYS A 935 4.07 -25.28 21.69
N PRO A 936 3.53 -24.19 22.28
CA PRO A 936 2.42 -23.46 21.67
C PRO A 936 2.90 -22.74 20.40
N LYS A 937 2.09 -22.79 19.34
CA LYS A 937 2.33 -22.05 18.09
C LYS A 937 1.99 -20.56 18.26
N VAL A 938 0.97 -20.28 19.06
CA VAL A 938 0.48 -18.94 19.42
C VAL A 938 0.18 -18.86 20.91
N PRO A 939 0.18 -17.66 21.55
CA PRO A 939 -0.18 -17.53 22.96
C PRO A 939 -1.61 -18.02 23.22
N ASN A 940 -1.86 -18.77 24.30
CA ASN A 940 -3.19 -19.29 24.66
C ASN A 940 -4.16 -18.22 25.22
N THR A 941 -4.20 -17.05 24.61
CA THR A 941 -4.96 -15.88 25.07
C THR A 941 -6.42 -15.86 24.63
N SER A 942 -6.83 -16.75 23.73
CA SER A 942 -8.19 -16.85 23.20
C SER A 942 -8.53 -18.28 22.78
N ASP A 943 -9.81 -18.60 22.68
CA ASP A 943 -10.25 -19.93 22.21
C ASP A 943 -9.84 -20.20 20.75
N TYR A 944 -9.75 -19.15 19.93
CA TYR A 944 -9.19 -19.22 18.59
C TYR A 944 -7.70 -19.63 18.63
N ASN A 945 -6.89 -18.97 19.46
CA ASN A 945 -5.48 -19.33 19.60
C ASN A 945 -5.29 -20.74 20.16
N ARG A 946 -6.12 -21.13 21.12
CA ARG A 946 -6.13 -22.50 21.65
C ARG A 946 -6.47 -23.52 20.56
N ALA A 947 -7.41 -23.21 19.66
CA ALA A 947 -7.71 -24.06 18.52
C ALA A 947 -6.49 -24.26 17.61
N LEU A 948 -5.75 -23.18 17.33
CA LEU A 948 -4.50 -23.27 16.55
C LEU A 948 -3.41 -24.09 17.26
N ASN A 949 -3.42 -24.17 18.59
CA ASN A 949 -2.45 -24.95 19.35
C ASN A 949 -2.79 -26.44 19.44
N ARG A 950 -4.09 -26.80 19.40
CA ARG A 950 -4.57 -28.19 19.32
C ARG A 950 -4.36 -28.76 17.92
N ARG A 951 -3.16 -29.26 17.65
CA ARG A 951 -2.75 -29.67 16.30
C ARG A 951 -1.86 -30.91 16.29
N VAL A 952 -1.70 -31.50 15.11
CA VAL A 952 -0.65 -32.47 14.83
C VAL A 952 0.23 -31.91 13.71
N GLU A 953 1.54 -31.99 13.88
CA GLU A 953 2.53 -31.56 12.90
C GLU A 953 3.30 -32.75 12.32
N LEU A 954 3.70 -32.63 11.05
CA LEU A 954 4.68 -33.51 10.43
C LEU A 954 5.96 -32.73 10.21
N MET A 955 7.07 -33.18 10.79
CA MET A 955 8.40 -32.60 10.58
C MET A 955 9.28 -33.56 9.81
N ILE A 956 9.96 -33.07 8.77
CA ILE A 956 10.98 -33.81 8.01
C ILE A 956 12.25 -33.82 8.85
N ARG A 957 12.88 -34.99 9.04
CA ARG A 957 14.08 -35.16 9.87
C ARG A 957 15.27 -35.71 9.11
#